data_AF-A0A8C2H715-F1
#
_entry.id   AF-A0A8C2H715-F1
#
_cell.length_a   1.000
_cell.length_b   1.000
_cell.length_c   1.000
_cell.angle_alpha   90.00
_cell.angle_beta   90.00
_cell.angle_gamma   90.00
#
_symmetry.space_group_name_H-M   'P 1'
#
loop_
_entity.id
_entity.type
_entity.pdbx_description
1 polymer ?
#
loop_
_entity_poly.entity_id
_entity_poly.type
_entity_poly.pdbx_seq_one_letter_code
_entity_poly.pdbx_strand_id
1 'polypeptide(L)'
;MPQPARAVSFALLVFHVTGFKAIHGASEPEPCPPGCSCAGSAADCSGLKRGSIAERLPARITRLDLSHNKLRTFPEALLASLPQLTEIKLSNNEFESIPDLGPNAGNLSSLILANNRISRISAERLSSLVALETLDLSNNNIMEVRAGAFPPLPLKNLLMNNNRISTLEHGCFSNLSGSLLVLKLNKNRLSSIPPKIFPLPHLQHLELSRNRVRRIEGLTFHGLHGLRSLKIQRNGITRLMDGAFWGLNNMEVLQLEYNNLTEVSKGWLYGLLTLQQLHLSHNAISRIKPDAWEFCQKLAELDLSWNQLSRLEEGSFVGLSVLEQLHIGNNRISFIADGAFRGLANLQALDLKYNEISWTIEDMNGPFSALDNLRKLFLQGNRIRSVTRKSFTGLDMLEQLDLSNNAIMSVQANAFSQMKKLAELHLNTSSLLCDCQLKWFSPWVAEHAFLPLVNASCAHPHLLKGKSVFAVAQEEFVCDDFPKPQITVQPETQSAIKGTNVTFVCSAASSSDSPMTFAWKKDNEILNDAEIHNQAHLRSQVSEVTEYTTTLQLRHVEFTSEGRYQCVISNHFGSSYSTKAKLTVHMLPFFTKAPMDLTIRAGATARLECAASGHPSPQIAWQKDGGTDFPAARERRMHVMPRDDVFFIVDVKTEDIGVYSCTAQNTAGAVSANATLTVLETPSFLRPLLDRVVVKGETAVLQCIAGGSPPPRLNWTKDDSPLQVTERHFFAAGNQLLIIVDAADGDAGTYTCEMSNPLGTERGNVRLAVLPNPNCDSGPAASGALGPEEDGWTTVGIVIIAVVCCVVGTSLVWVVIIYHTRRRNEDCSVTNTDETNLPPDIPSYLSSQGTLAERQDGYMASESGSSHQYISSSIGGFYMPHKDMNSLCQLDTGSEADMEAAIDPLLCHYQGPVGSLLRRSPRYSPDLQDTFSACASEQRPVGATSSCSRKHELYTCSSALEPYDHMMMQLGDTSCVEDCERGECVLGSSGSYMGTFGKAPQELCTHENPYAALHADSDLDEEHASVYEQPFDHRTIESFPTSPLGS
;
A
#
# COMPACT_ATOMS: atom_id res chain seq x y z
N MET A 1 63.26 25.65 49.91
CA MET A 1 64.72 25.49 50.15
C MET A 1 65.18 24.12 49.66
N PRO A 2 66.45 23.92 49.29
CA PRO A 2 66.93 22.67 48.67
C PRO A 2 67.92 21.84 49.53
N GLN A 3 67.96 20.53 49.29
CA GLN A 3 69.15 19.65 49.43
C GLN A 3 69.83 19.59 50.85
N PRO A 4 71.03 18.98 51.03
CA PRO A 4 71.29 17.53 50.92
C PRO A 4 72.17 16.93 52.06
N ALA A 5 72.23 15.59 52.18
CA ALA A 5 73.36 14.83 52.77
C ALA A 5 73.13 13.31 52.62
N ARG A 6 74.12 12.41 52.61
CA ARG A 6 75.55 12.44 52.20
C ARG A 6 75.99 10.97 52.07
N ALA A 7 76.70 10.58 51.01
CA ALA A 7 77.38 9.28 50.94
C ALA A 7 78.88 9.46 51.24
N VAL A 8 79.52 8.45 51.84
CA VAL A 8 80.93 8.50 52.28
C VAL A 8 81.83 7.77 51.29
N SER A 9 82.95 8.39 50.94
CA SER A 9 83.95 7.85 50.02
C SER A 9 84.85 6.80 50.68
N PHE A 10 85.41 5.91 49.87
CA PHE A 10 86.78 5.46 50.05
C PHE A 10 87.56 5.67 48.74
N ALA A 11 88.73 6.29 48.85
CA ALA A 11 89.79 6.31 47.84
C ALA A 11 90.89 5.32 48.33
N LEU A 12 91.99 5.00 47.65
CA LEU A 12 92.79 5.62 46.57
C LEU A 12 93.13 4.51 45.52
N LEU A 13 93.93 4.67 44.45
CA LEU A 13 95.11 5.53 44.30
C LEU A 13 95.42 5.85 42.81
N VAL A 14 95.99 7.02 42.58
CA VAL A 14 96.42 7.54 41.27
C VAL A 14 97.95 7.59 41.24
N PHE A 15 98.54 7.34 40.07
CA PHE A 15 99.86 7.92 39.76
C PHE A 15 99.84 8.65 38.42
N HIS A 16 100.38 9.87 38.40
CA HIS A 16 100.49 10.70 37.21
C HIS A 16 101.70 10.30 36.34
N VAL A 17 101.59 10.56 35.04
CA VAL A 17 102.57 11.44 34.37
C VAL A 17 101.81 12.53 33.62
N THR A 18 102.30 13.76 33.66
CA THR A 18 101.68 14.95 33.10
C THR A 18 102.14 15.24 31.67
N GLY A 19 101.23 15.81 30.86
CA GLY A 19 101.61 16.81 29.86
C GLY A 19 101.82 16.34 28.43
N PHE A 20 100.74 16.30 27.66
CA PHE A 20 100.78 16.73 26.26
C PHE A 20 99.66 17.75 26.01
N LYS A 21 99.84 18.56 24.96
CA LYS A 21 98.98 19.73 24.67
C LYS A 21 97.51 19.35 24.55
N ALA A 22 96.63 20.23 25.03
CA ALA A 22 95.23 20.22 24.64
C ALA A 22 95.13 20.52 23.13
N ILE A 23 95.07 19.47 22.32
CA ILE A 23 94.70 19.59 20.92
C ILE A 23 93.19 19.81 20.89
N HIS A 24 92.76 21.07 20.73
CA HIS A 24 91.41 21.38 20.26
C HIS A 24 91.30 20.96 18.78
N GLY A 25 91.31 19.64 18.57
CA GLY A 25 90.78 19.03 17.37
C GLY A 25 89.28 19.18 17.43
N ALA A 26 88.78 20.30 16.90
CA ALA A 26 87.43 20.28 16.34
C ALA A 26 87.46 19.19 15.27
N SER A 27 86.83 18.03 15.55
CA SER A 27 86.68 16.99 14.56
C SER A 27 85.90 17.59 13.40
N GLU A 28 86.55 17.75 12.25
CA GLU A 28 85.87 18.17 11.03
C GLU A 28 84.65 17.27 10.84
N PRO A 29 83.46 17.83 10.53
CA PRO A 29 82.25 17.03 10.43
C PRO A 29 82.48 15.96 9.35
N GLU A 30 82.37 14.67 9.72
CA GLU A 30 82.65 13.55 8.82
C GLU A 30 82.04 13.85 7.43
N PRO A 31 82.88 13.95 6.39
CA PRO A 31 82.44 14.53 5.13
C PRO A 31 81.35 13.66 4.51
N CYS A 32 80.31 14.30 4.00
CA CYS A 32 79.24 13.56 3.33
C CYS A 32 79.84 12.77 2.14
N PRO A 33 79.47 11.49 1.94
CA PRO A 33 80.08 10.69 0.88
C PRO A 33 79.95 11.31 -0.50
N PRO A 34 80.94 11.14 -1.40
CA PRO A 34 80.98 11.85 -2.68
C PRO A 34 79.80 11.46 -3.58
N GLY A 35 78.85 12.38 -3.72
CA GLY A 35 77.59 12.21 -4.45
C GLY A 35 76.35 12.30 -3.54
N CYS A 36 76.48 12.03 -2.25
CA CYS A 36 75.40 12.21 -1.27
C CYS A 36 75.27 13.67 -0.80
N SER A 37 74.08 14.02 -0.31
CA SER A 37 73.80 15.29 0.38
C SER A 37 73.38 15.01 1.83
N CYS A 38 74.06 15.64 2.81
CA CYS A 38 73.86 15.37 4.24
C CYS A 38 73.31 16.60 4.96
N ALA A 39 72.00 16.80 4.94
CA ALA A 39 71.31 17.91 5.60
C ALA A 39 70.95 17.58 7.05
N GLY A 40 71.72 18.11 8.01
CA GLY A 40 71.49 17.91 9.45
C GLY A 40 71.62 16.44 9.85
N SER A 41 70.49 15.82 10.21
CA SER A 41 70.37 14.40 10.58
C SER A 41 69.78 13.51 9.46
N ALA A 42 69.65 14.03 8.24
CA ALA A 42 69.23 13.27 7.07
C ALA A 42 70.36 13.16 6.04
N ALA A 43 70.49 12.01 5.38
CA ALA A 43 71.39 11.80 4.25
C ALA A 43 70.61 11.28 3.05
N ASP A 44 70.80 11.94 1.90
CA ASP A 44 70.26 11.56 0.62
C ASP A 44 71.41 11.12 -0.30
N CYS A 45 71.41 9.85 -0.66
CA CYS A 45 72.31 9.21 -1.62
C CYS A 45 71.50 8.62 -2.80
N SER A 46 70.33 9.19 -3.09
CA SER A 46 69.44 8.72 -4.14
C SER A 46 69.96 9.05 -5.54
N GLY A 47 69.50 8.31 -6.55
CA GLY A 47 69.77 8.60 -7.97
C GLY A 47 71.21 8.35 -8.46
N LEU A 48 72.13 7.91 -7.58
CA LEU A 48 73.55 7.68 -7.91
C LEU A 48 73.80 6.49 -8.85
N LYS A 49 72.77 5.69 -9.16
CA LYS A 49 72.80 4.51 -10.05
C LYS A 49 73.83 3.44 -9.63
N ARG A 50 74.24 3.42 -8.36
CA ARG A 50 75.27 2.52 -7.81
C ARG A 50 74.72 1.14 -7.49
N GLY A 51 75.55 0.11 -7.70
CA GLY A 51 75.21 -1.29 -7.39
C GLY A 51 75.56 -1.74 -5.96
N SER A 52 76.39 -0.97 -5.26
CA SER A 52 76.77 -1.17 -3.86
C SER A 52 77.06 0.18 -3.20
N ILE A 53 77.07 0.18 -1.86
CA ILE A 53 77.48 1.32 -1.03
C ILE A 53 78.59 0.83 -0.10
N ALA A 54 79.74 1.51 -0.14
CA ALA A 54 80.93 1.16 0.64
C ALA A 54 81.47 2.34 1.47
N GLU A 55 80.67 3.41 1.58
CA GLU A 55 81.08 4.68 2.17
C GLU A 55 80.56 4.80 3.60
N ARG A 56 81.38 5.35 4.49
CA ARG A 56 80.97 5.66 5.87
C ARG A 56 80.09 6.90 5.86
N LEU A 57 78.89 6.77 6.41
CA LEU A 57 77.98 7.89 6.65
C LEU A 57 78.17 8.42 8.09
N PRO A 58 77.97 9.72 8.36
CA PRO A 58 78.17 10.28 9.69
C PRO A 58 77.24 9.66 10.74
N ALA A 59 77.77 9.31 11.92
CA ALA A 59 77.01 8.60 12.97
C ALA A 59 75.75 9.32 13.50
N ARG A 60 75.57 10.61 13.17
CA ARG A 60 74.41 11.45 13.50
C ARG A 60 73.17 11.23 12.61
N ILE A 61 73.25 10.41 11.56
CA ILE A 61 72.16 10.27 10.58
C ILE A 61 71.01 9.42 11.15
N THR A 62 69.82 10.00 11.09
CA THR A 62 68.53 9.45 11.56
C THR A 62 67.62 8.98 10.43
N ARG A 63 67.77 9.56 9.23
CA ARG A 63 67.03 9.19 8.01
C ARG A 63 67.99 9.04 6.84
N LEU A 64 67.90 7.93 6.12
CA LEU A 64 68.78 7.61 5.01
C LEU A 64 67.98 7.25 3.74
N ASP A 65 68.15 8.03 2.68
CA ASP A 65 67.56 7.76 1.37
C ASP A 65 68.62 7.18 0.40
N LEU A 66 68.37 5.96 -0.07
CA LEU A 66 69.21 5.21 -1.02
C LEU A 66 68.43 4.90 -2.32
N SER A 67 67.32 5.61 -2.56
CA SER A 67 66.38 5.30 -3.64
C SER A 67 66.96 5.55 -5.04
N HIS A 68 66.36 4.99 -6.09
CA HIS A 68 66.77 5.19 -7.49
C HIS A 68 68.23 4.78 -7.79
N ASN A 69 68.68 3.70 -7.14
CA ASN A 69 70.00 3.09 -7.34
C ASN A 69 69.86 1.71 -8.03
N LYS A 70 70.90 0.88 -8.00
CA LYS A 70 70.92 -0.49 -8.56
C LYS A 70 71.24 -1.53 -7.50
N LEU A 71 70.86 -1.27 -6.25
CA LEU A 71 71.19 -2.13 -5.11
C LEU A 71 70.43 -3.46 -5.20
N ARG A 72 71.13 -4.57 -4.96
CA ARG A 72 70.58 -5.93 -4.85
C ARG A 72 70.72 -6.53 -3.44
N THR A 73 71.69 -6.04 -2.68
CA THR A 73 71.99 -6.38 -1.29
C THR A 73 72.22 -5.10 -0.49
N PHE A 74 71.98 -5.16 0.82
CA PHE A 74 72.28 -4.06 1.73
C PHE A 74 73.59 -4.37 2.49
N PRO A 75 74.48 -3.39 2.69
CA PRO A 75 75.70 -3.60 3.46
C PRO A 75 75.40 -3.51 4.97
N GLU A 76 75.16 -4.64 5.64
CA GLU A 76 74.84 -4.72 7.08
C GLU A 76 75.80 -3.90 7.98
N ALA A 77 77.08 -3.85 7.63
CA ALA A 77 78.10 -3.08 8.33
C ALA A 77 77.82 -1.56 8.39
N LEU A 78 77.01 -1.01 7.46
CA LEU A 78 76.61 0.40 7.45
C LEU A 78 75.72 0.76 8.64
N LEU A 79 74.88 -0.18 9.09
CA LEU A 79 74.03 0.01 10.27
C LEU A 79 74.84 0.01 11.58
N ALA A 80 75.97 -0.71 11.63
CA ALA A 80 76.90 -0.64 12.75
C ALA A 80 77.52 0.76 12.94
N SER A 81 77.63 1.56 11.86
CA SER A 81 78.08 2.96 11.93
C SER A 81 76.96 3.99 12.19
N LEU A 82 75.68 3.59 12.16
CA LEU A 82 74.54 4.51 12.21
C LEU A 82 73.56 4.17 13.36
N PRO A 83 73.98 4.28 14.63
CA PRO A 83 73.18 3.84 15.78
C PRO A 83 71.92 4.69 16.05
N GLN A 84 71.78 5.86 15.40
CA GLN A 84 70.62 6.75 15.52
C GLN A 84 69.62 6.60 14.37
N LEU A 85 69.84 5.64 13.46
CA LEU A 85 69.02 5.49 12.25
C LEU A 85 67.63 4.93 12.57
N THR A 86 66.59 5.65 12.15
CA THR A 86 65.18 5.31 12.36
C THR A 86 64.39 5.13 11.07
N GLU A 87 64.84 5.73 9.95
CA GLU A 87 64.19 5.60 8.63
C GLU A 87 65.20 5.22 7.55
N ILE A 88 64.87 4.19 6.76
CA ILE A 88 65.59 3.80 5.54
C ILE A 88 64.63 3.78 4.36
N LYS A 89 65.03 4.42 3.26
CA LYS A 89 64.37 4.28 1.95
C LYS A 89 65.32 3.61 0.95
N LEU A 90 64.82 2.54 0.34
CA LEU A 90 65.48 1.69 -0.65
C LEU A 90 64.64 1.60 -1.93
N SER A 91 63.78 2.59 -2.18
CA SER A 91 62.81 2.55 -3.27
C SER A 91 63.48 2.58 -4.64
N ASN A 92 62.86 2.02 -5.68
CA ASN A 92 63.39 2.05 -7.06
C ASN A 92 64.83 1.46 -7.13
N ASN A 93 64.98 0.20 -6.73
CA ASN A 93 66.23 -0.57 -6.73
C ASN A 93 66.02 -1.96 -7.37
N GLU A 94 66.98 -2.89 -7.23
CA GLU A 94 66.92 -4.25 -7.81
C GLU A 94 66.75 -5.37 -6.76
N PHE A 95 66.20 -5.09 -5.57
CA PHE A 95 66.03 -6.10 -4.52
C PHE A 95 64.99 -7.18 -4.89
N GLU A 96 65.38 -8.46 -4.89
CA GLU A 96 64.51 -9.62 -5.20
C GLU A 96 63.90 -10.29 -3.96
N SER A 97 64.44 -9.98 -2.78
CA SER A 97 63.87 -10.27 -1.45
C SER A 97 63.98 -9.03 -0.57
N ILE A 98 63.31 -9.05 0.58
CA ILE A 98 63.62 -8.12 1.68
C ILE A 98 65.13 -8.29 2.01
N PRO A 99 65.92 -7.21 2.08
CA PRO A 99 67.34 -7.30 2.41
C PRO A 99 67.54 -7.74 3.87
N ASP A 100 68.70 -8.33 4.17
CA ASP A 100 69.13 -8.38 5.56
C ASP A 100 69.70 -7.02 5.98
N LEU A 101 69.37 -6.60 7.19
CA LEU A 101 69.82 -5.37 7.83
C LEU A 101 70.66 -5.67 9.09
N GLY A 102 70.87 -6.95 9.41
CA GLY A 102 71.66 -7.42 10.53
C GLY A 102 70.97 -7.18 11.89
N PRO A 103 71.69 -7.46 13.00
CA PRO A 103 71.16 -7.32 14.36
C PRO A 103 71.03 -5.86 14.82
N ASN A 104 71.79 -4.93 14.23
CA ASN A 104 71.84 -3.53 14.65
C ASN A 104 70.63 -2.70 14.16
N ALA A 105 69.72 -3.29 13.39
CA ALA A 105 68.56 -2.63 12.80
C ALA A 105 67.39 -2.39 13.79
N GLY A 106 67.54 -2.75 15.07
CA GLY A 106 66.46 -2.72 16.07
C GLY A 106 65.85 -1.35 16.38
N ASN A 107 66.52 -0.25 16.04
CA ASN A 107 66.00 1.12 16.20
C ASN A 107 65.22 1.63 14.96
N LEU A 108 65.12 0.83 13.90
CA LEU A 108 64.47 1.23 12.65
C LEU A 108 62.94 1.21 12.78
N SER A 109 62.32 2.39 12.72
CA SER A 109 60.87 2.57 12.78
C SER A 109 60.18 2.62 11.41
N SER A 110 60.92 2.89 10.33
CA SER A 110 60.38 2.97 8.97
C SER A 110 61.32 2.36 7.92
N LEU A 111 60.79 1.44 7.12
CA LEU A 111 61.50 0.76 6.02
C LEU A 111 60.68 0.80 4.73
N ILE A 112 61.16 1.57 3.75
CA ILE A 112 60.49 1.78 2.46
C ILE A 112 61.24 1.01 1.36
N LEU A 113 60.64 -0.06 0.85
CA LEU A 113 61.17 -0.98 -0.19
C LEU A 113 60.36 -0.92 -1.48
N ALA A 114 59.62 0.17 -1.72
CA ALA A 114 58.69 0.28 -2.84
C ALA A 114 59.40 0.31 -4.22
N ASN A 115 58.75 -0.20 -5.27
CA ASN A 115 59.32 -0.27 -6.63
C ASN A 115 60.63 -1.09 -6.66
N ASN A 116 60.55 -2.35 -6.23
CA ASN A 116 61.64 -3.31 -6.27
C ASN A 116 61.17 -4.59 -6.99
N ARG A 117 61.93 -5.68 -6.92
CA ARG A 117 61.60 -6.97 -7.55
C ARG A 117 61.12 -8.03 -6.55
N ILE A 118 60.84 -7.64 -5.29
CA ILE A 118 60.59 -8.54 -4.16
C ILE A 118 59.45 -9.50 -4.49
N SER A 119 59.73 -10.80 -4.44
CA SER A 119 58.79 -11.87 -4.82
C SER A 119 58.12 -12.56 -3.63
N ARG A 120 58.74 -12.46 -2.44
CA ARG A 120 58.35 -13.15 -1.21
C ARG A 120 58.69 -12.32 0.02
N ILE A 121 57.89 -12.48 1.07
CA ILE A 121 58.11 -11.94 2.41
C ILE A 121 58.81 -13.04 3.23
N SER A 122 59.78 -12.69 4.07
CA SER A 122 60.55 -13.65 4.85
C SER A 122 60.71 -13.14 6.28
N ALA A 123 60.08 -13.83 7.24
CA ALA A 123 60.02 -13.38 8.63
C ALA A 123 61.41 -13.23 9.27
N GLU A 124 62.36 -14.10 8.92
CA GLU A 124 63.77 -14.07 9.35
C GLU A 124 64.48 -12.74 9.03
N ARG A 125 64.14 -12.10 7.90
CA ARG A 125 64.71 -10.79 7.49
C ARG A 125 64.01 -9.59 8.13
N LEU A 126 62.93 -9.84 8.87
CA LEU A 126 62.15 -8.82 9.57
C LEU A 126 62.29 -8.92 11.10
N SER A 127 62.76 -10.05 11.64
CA SER A 127 62.79 -10.31 13.09
C SER A 127 63.78 -9.46 13.91
N SER A 128 64.75 -8.80 13.28
CA SER A 128 65.61 -7.81 13.97
C SER A 128 64.98 -6.41 14.09
N LEU A 129 63.90 -6.14 13.36
CA LEU A 129 63.31 -4.80 13.21
C LEU A 129 62.29 -4.49 14.31
N VAL A 130 62.68 -4.70 15.57
CA VAL A 130 61.76 -4.70 16.73
C VAL A 130 61.01 -3.39 16.99
N ALA A 131 61.49 -2.25 16.46
CA ALA A 131 60.82 -0.94 16.55
C ALA A 131 60.00 -0.57 15.30
N LEU A 132 59.86 -1.46 14.30
CA LEU A 132 59.31 -1.13 12.99
C LEU A 132 57.82 -0.82 13.02
N GLU A 133 57.47 0.46 12.82
CA GLU A 133 56.09 0.95 12.76
C GLU A 133 55.55 1.04 11.33
N THR A 134 56.42 1.22 10.33
CA THR A 134 56.02 1.40 8.92
C THR A 134 56.85 0.53 7.98
N LEU A 135 56.17 -0.29 7.17
CA LEU A 135 56.77 -1.13 6.13
C LEU A 135 56.04 -0.94 4.80
N ASP A 136 56.77 -0.47 3.78
CA ASP A 136 56.24 -0.34 2.42
C ASP A 136 56.91 -1.32 1.44
N LEU A 137 56.12 -2.28 0.96
CA LEU A 137 56.46 -3.28 -0.05
C LEU A 137 55.68 -3.03 -1.36
N SER A 138 55.10 -1.84 -1.56
CA SER A 138 54.30 -1.52 -2.74
C SER A 138 55.09 -1.57 -4.05
N ASN A 139 54.42 -1.85 -5.18
CA ASN A 139 55.02 -1.96 -6.52
C ASN A 139 56.15 -3.02 -6.55
N ASN A 140 55.87 -4.22 -6.08
CA ASN A 140 56.79 -5.36 -6.10
C ASN A 140 56.14 -6.57 -6.81
N ASN A 141 56.77 -7.74 -6.76
CA ASN A 141 56.33 -8.96 -7.44
C ASN A 141 55.67 -9.99 -6.50
N ILE A 142 55.26 -9.61 -5.29
CA ILE A 142 54.73 -10.54 -4.27
C ILE A 142 53.43 -11.18 -4.78
N MET A 143 53.37 -12.52 -4.77
CA MET A 143 52.25 -13.30 -5.32
C MET A 143 51.28 -13.86 -4.26
N GLU A 144 51.73 -14.01 -3.02
CA GLU A 144 50.95 -14.54 -1.91
C GLU A 144 51.49 -14.05 -0.56
N VAL A 145 50.64 -14.04 0.47
CA VAL A 145 51.04 -13.76 1.86
C VAL A 145 50.74 -15.00 2.69
N ARG A 146 51.81 -15.66 3.17
CA ARG A 146 51.74 -16.95 3.87
C ARG A 146 51.46 -16.81 5.37
N ALA A 147 51.00 -17.89 6.00
CA ALA A 147 50.89 -17.98 7.45
C ALA A 147 52.25 -17.68 8.11
N GLY A 148 52.27 -16.79 9.11
CA GLY A 148 53.51 -16.38 9.78
C GLY A 148 54.51 -15.59 8.93
N ALA A 149 54.12 -15.05 7.75
CA ALA A 149 55.02 -14.27 6.89
C ALA A 149 55.63 -13.04 7.59
N PHE A 150 54.94 -12.48 8.58
CA PHE A 150 55.45 -11.42 9.46
C PHE A 150 55.72 -11.97 10.86
N PRO A 151 56.89 -11.65 11.48
CA PRO A 151 57.09 -11.88 12.92
C PRO A 151 56.24 -10.90 13.75
N PRO A 152 56.13 -11.07 15.08
CA PRO A 152 55.51 -10.07 15.94
C PRO A 152 56.29 -8.75 15.88
N LEU A 153 55.65 -7.71 15.36
CA LEU A 153 56.23 -6.38 15.11
C LEU A 153 55.21 -5.29 15.49
N PRO A 154 55.64 -4.11 15.98
CA PRO A 154 54.77 -2.98 16.32
C PRO A 154 54.30 -2.19 15.08
N LEU A 155 54.12 -2.86 13.93
CA LEU A 155 53.70 -2.24 12.68
C LEU A 155 52.36 -1.54 12.86
N LYS A 156 52.31 -0.24 12.54
CA LYS A 156 51.11 0.59 12.43
C LYS A 156 50.65 0.70 10.98
N ASN A 157 51.60 0.77 10.04
CA ASN A 157 51.36 0.90 8.61
C ASN A 157 52.00 -0.25 7.82
N LEU A 158 51.20 -1.02 7.08
CA LEU A 158 51.67 -2.05 6.15
C LEU A 158 51.10 -1.80 4.75
N LEU A 159 52.00 -1.48 3.81
CA LEU A 159 51.66 -1.11 2.44
C LEU A 159 52.17 -2.20 1.48
N MET A 160 51.27 -2.87 0.77
CA MET A 160 51.58 -3.96 -0.18
C MET A 160 50.87 -3.75 -1.53
N ASN A 161 50.75 -2.49 -1.92
CA ASN A 161 49.95 -2.08 -3.08
C ASN A 161 50.60 -2.48 -4.40
N ASN A 162 49.81 -2.63 -5.46
CA ASN A 162 50.33 -2.83 -6.82
C ASN A 162 51.33 -4.00 -6.93
N ASN A 163 51.05 -5.08 -6.21
CA ASN A 163 51.79 -6.34 -6.26
C ASN A 163 51.02 -7.35 -7.13
N ARG A 164 51.35 -8.64 -7.03
CA ARG A 164 50.71 -9.73 -7.78
C ARG A 164 49.85 -10.62 -6.89
N ILE A 165 49.51 -10.17 -5.66
CA ILE A 165 48.95 -11.02 -4.60
C ILE A 165 47.60 -11.59 -5.03
N SER A 166 47.53 -12.91 -5.23
CA SER A 166 46.28 -13.64 -5.51
C SER A 166 45.74 -14.37 -4.28
N THR A 167 46.60 -14.67 -3.31
CA THR A 167 46.31 -15.60 -2.20
C THR A 167 46.72 -14.99 -0.86
N LEU A 168 45.86 -15.13 0.14
CA LEU A 168 46.13 -14.84 1.55
C LEU A 168 45.90 -16.12 2.35
N GLU A 169 46.93 -16.66 3.00
CA GLU A 169 46.79 -17.85 3.85
C GLU A 169 46.20 -17.51 5.21
N HIS A 170 45.43 -18.43 5.81
CA HIS A 170 44.79 -18.21 7.09
C HIS A 170 45.81 -17.86 8.19
N GLY A 171 45.61 -16.74 8.88
CA GLY A 171 46.50 -16.27 9.94
C GLY A 171 47.77 -15.53 9.46
N CYS A 172 47.89 -15.20 8.17
CA CYS A 172 49.05 -14.46 7.63
C CYS A 172 49.32 -13.10 8.30
N PHE A 173 48.30 -12.46 8.89
CA PHE A 173 48.41 -11.20 9.64
C PHE A 173 48.30 -11.35 11.17
N SER A 174 48.21 -12.57 11.71
CA SER A 174 47.93 -12.83 13.13
C SER A 174 48.91 -12.16 14.10
N ASN A 175 50.21 -12.18 13.77
CA ASN A 175 51.29 -11.56 14.55
C ASN A 175 51.26 -10.02 14.58
N LEU A 176 50.41 -9.36 13.77
CA LEU A 176 50.29 -7.89 13.68
C LEU A 176 49.04 -7.34 14.40
N SER A 177 48.31 -8.21 15.08
CA SER A 177 47.02 -7.93 15.74
C SER A 177 47.06 -6.82 16.80
N GLY A 178 48.21 -6.63 17.46
CA GLY A 178 48.36 -5.69 18.58
C GLY A 178 48.61 -4.22 18.20
N SER A 179 48.90 -3.89 16.93
CA SER A 179 49.37 -2.54 16.56
C SER A 179 48.90 -2.01 15.21
N LEU A 180 48.48 -2.87 14.27
CA LEU A 180 48.28 -2.46 12.88
C LEU A 180 47.03 -1.58 12.73
N LEU A 181 47.22 -0.35 12.22
CA LEU A 181 46.18 0.67 12.02
C LEU A 181 45.79 0.81 10.54
N VAL A 182 46.75 0.64 9.62
CA VAL A 182 46.58 0.81 8.17
C VAL A 182 47.13 -0.40 7.42
N LEU A 183 46.27 -1.07 6.65
CA LEU A 183 46.64 -2.16 5.74
C LEU A 183 46.18 -1.83 4.32
N LYS A 184 47.12 -1.67 3.39
CA LYS A 184 46.80 -1.40 1.98
C LYS A 184 47.26 -2.54 1.06
N LEU A 185 46.28 -3.11 0.37
CA LEU A 185 46.34 -4.26 -0.53
C LEU A 185 45.77 -3.91 -1.93
N ASN A 186 45.56 -2.63 -2.26
CA ASN A 186 44.95 -2.23 -3.53
C ASN A 186 45.82 -2.56 -4.76
N LYS A 187 45.21 -2.68 -5.95
CA LYS A 187 45.87 -3.03 -7.22
C LYS A 187 46.57 -4.41 -7.19
N ASN A 188 46.00 -5.39 -6.48
CA ASN A 188 46.49 -6.76 -6.45
C ASN A 188 45.61 -7.69 -7.32
N ARG A 189 45.63 -9.00 -7.08
CA ARG A 189 44.96 -10.03 -7.89
C ARG A 189 44.00 -10.89 -7.07
N LEU A 190 43.62 -10.47 -5.87
CA LEU A 190 42.75 -11.21 -4.95
C LEU A 190 41.39 -11.49 -5.60
N SER A 191 41.04 -12.77 -5.76
CA SER A 191 39.79 -13.22 -6.37
C SER A 191 38.64 -13.43 -5.36
N SER A 192 39.00 -13.57 -4.10
CA SER A 192 38.11 -13.77 -2.95
C SER A 192 38.80 -13.32 -1.67
N ILE A 193 38.03 -13.11 -0.61
CA ILE A 193 38.52 -12.80 0.74
C ILE A 193 37.98 -13.91 1.65
N PRO A 194 38.82 -14.77 2.24
CA PRO A 194 38.36 -15.80 3.17
C PRO A 194 37.74 -15.17 4.43
N PRO A 195 36.65 -15.72 5.00
CA PRO A 195 36.09 -15.20 6.24
C PRO A 195 37.09 -15.24 7.40
N LYS A 196 37.09 -14.19 8.23
CA LYS A 196 37.95 -14.02 9.41
C LYS A 196 39.47 -13.98 9.10
N ILE A 197 39.87 -13.73 7.85
CA ILE A 197 41.28 -13.63 7.44
C ILE A 197 42.06 -12.47 8.10
N PHE A 198 41.35 -11.48 8.66
CA PHE A 198 41.93 -10.29 9.30
C PHE A 198 41.64 -10.24 10.82
N PRO A 199 42.39 -10.97 11.67
CA PRO A 199 42.30 -10.88 13.13
C PRO A 199 43.00 -9.61 13.65
N LEU A 200 42.55 -8.43 13.22
CA LEU A 200 43.24 -7.14 13.43
C LEU A 200 42.29 -6.14 14.13
N PRO A 201 42.06 -6.27 15.44
CA PRO A 201 41.02 -5.50 16.16
C PRO A 201 41.29 -3.99 16.19
N HIS A 202 42.54 -3.55 16.07
CA HIS A 202 42.94 -2.14 16.07
C HIS A 202 43.02 -1.50 14.68
N LEU A 203 42.79 -2.26 13.60
CA LEU A 203 42.88 -1.75 12.23
C LEU A 203 41.79 -0.72 11.95
N GLN A 204 42.17 0.49 11.55
CA GLN A 204 41.27 1.61 11.29
C GLN A 204 40.96 1.79 9.80
N HIS A 205 41.93 1.47 8.92
CA HIS A 205 41.81 1.63 7.48
C HIS A 205 42.25 0.37 6.72
N LEU A 206 41.34 -0.20 5.93
CA LEU A 206 41.58 -1.36 5.06
C LEU A 206 41.28 -1.00 3.60
N GLU A 207 42.26 -1.18 2.74
CA GLU A 207 42.24 -0.74 1.35
C GLU A 207 42.51 -1.92 0.41
N LEU A 208 41.45 -2.36 -0.29
CA LEU A 208 41.36 -3.56 -1.14
C LEU A 208 40.96 -3.23 -2.59
N SER A 209 40.93 -1.95 -2.97
CA SER A 209 40.47 -1.47 -4.29
C SER A 209 41.25 -2.08 -5.46
N ARG A 210 40.64 -2.15 -6.65
CA ARG A 210 41.30 -2.63 -7.89
C ARG A 210 41.89 -4.04 -7.74
N ASN A 211 41.20 -4.93 -7.01
CA ASN A 211 41.46 -6.37 -6.98
C ASN A 211 40.48 -7.08 -7.94
N ARG A 212 40.11 -8.33 -7.68
CA ARG A 212 39.27 -9.17 -8.56
C ARG A 212 38.14 -9.89 -7.78
N VAL A 213 37.75 -9.34 -6.63
CA VAL A 213 36.80 -9.95 -5.70
C VAL A 213 35.38 -9.87 -6.28
N ARG A 214 34.81 -11.02 -6.66
CA ARG A 214 33.47 -11.08 -7.26
C ARG A 214 32.32 -11.21 -6.26
N ARG A 215 32.60 -11.66 -5.04
CA ARG A 215 31.61 -11.87 -3.98
C ARG A 215 32.23 -11.69 -2.60
N ILE A 216 31.41 -11.26 -1.65
CA ILE A 216 31.74 -11.15 -0.22
C ILE A 216 30.76 -12.04 0.54
N GLU A 217 31.28 -13.02 1.27
CA GLU A 217 30.48 -13.95 2.06
C GLU A 217 30.10 -13.32 3.42
N GLY A 218 29.10 -13.87 4.11
CA GLY A 218 28.76 -13.43 5.46
C GLY A 218 29.95 -13.52 6.42
N LEU A 219 30.06 -12.58 7.36
CA LEU A 219 31.14 -12.50 8.36
C LEU A 219 32.56 -12.31 7.77
N THR A 220 32.72 -11.91 6.49
CA THR A 220 34.03 -11.84 5.83
C THR A 220 35.05 -11.02 6.62
N PHE A 221 34.65 -9.84 7.08
CA PHE A 221 35.50 -8.88 7.80
C PHE A 221 35.43 -8.98 9.33
N HIS A 222 34.83 -10.03 9.88
CA HIS A 222 34.71 -10.22 11.32
C HIS A 222 36.10 -10.32 11.99
N GLY A 223 36.28 -9.57 13.07
CA GLY A 223 37.57 -9.36 13.77
C GLY A 223 38.13 -7.94 13.62
N LEU A 224 37.65 -7.18 12.62
CA LEU A 224 38.06 -5.80 12.35
C LEU A 224 37.24 -4.76 13.14
N HIS A 225 37.18 -4.91 14.46
CA HIS A 225 36.26 -4.13 15.30
C HIS A 225 36.58 -2.62 15.38
N GLY A 226 37.84 -2.22 15.21
CA GLY A 226 38.28 -0.82 15.18
C GLY A 226 38.16 -0.13 13.81
N LEU A 227 37.64 -0.82 12.79
CA LEU A 227 37.70 -0.37 11.40
C LEU A 227 36.71 0.75 11.11
N ARG A 228 37.24 1.92 10.71
CA ARG A 228 36.50 3.12 10.34
C ARG A 228 36.32 3.28 8.83
N SER A 229 37.26 2.81 8.02
CA SER A 229 37.15 2.90 6.56
C SER A 229 37.53 1.60 5.86
N LEU A 230 36.62 1.13 5.00
CA LEU A 230 36.82 0.01 4.09
C LEU A 230 36.65 0.48 2.64
N LYS A 231 37.72 0.33 1.85
CA LYS A 231 37.78 0.68 0.43
C LYS A 231 37.90 -0.58 -0.41
N ILE A 232 36.90 -0.89 -1.23
CA ILE A 232 36.85 -2.11 -2.06
C ILE A 232 36.29 -1.83 -3.47
N GLN A 233 36.32 -0.57 -3.91
CA GLN A 233 35.92 -0.16 -5.25
C GLN A 233 36.76 -0.82 -6.37
N ARG A 234 36.18 -0.91 -7.58
CA ARG A 234 36.84 -1.50 -8.77
C ARG A 234 37.25 -2.97 -8.60
N ASN A 235 36.41 -3.79 -7.95
CA ASN A 235 36.67 -5.23 -7.75
C ASN A 235 35.88 -6.15 -8.69
N GLY A 236 34.73 -5.68 -9.21
CA GLY A 236 33.79 -6.50 -9.97
C GLY A 236 32.88 -7.35 -9.08
N ILE A 237 32.55 -6.85 -7.87
CA ILE A 237 31.61 -7.52 -6.96
C ILE A 237 30.23 -7.55 -7.60
N THR A 238 29.67 -8.76 -7.80
CA THR A 238 28.30 -8.96 -8.30
C THR A 238 27.31 -9.30 -7.18
N ARG A 239 27.79 -9.84 -6.05
CA ARG A 239 26.94 -10.26 -4.93
C ARG A 239 27.61 -10.00 -3.58
N LEU A 240 26.86 -9.36 -2.70
CA LEU A 240 27.12 -9.30 -1.26
C LEU A 240 26.16 -10.28 -0.59
N MET A 241 26.65 -11.09 0.35
CA MET A 241 25.80 -11.97 1.17
C MET A 241 25.30 -11.23 2.42
N ASP A 242 24.29 -11.78 3.07
CA ASP A 242 23.77 -11.23 4.31
C ASP A 242 24.84 -11.29 5.41
N GLY A 243 24.97 -10.20 6.18
CA GLY A 243 26.03 -10.01 7.16
C GLY A 243 27.45 -9.92 6.57
N ALA A 244 27.62 -9.60 5.29
CA ALA A 244 28.94 -9.45 4.65
C ALA A 244 29.89 -8.51 5.41
N PHE A 245 29.35 -7.41 5.95
CA PHE A 245 30.08 -6.40 6.72
C PHE A 245 29.84 -6.47 8.24
N TRP A 246 29.27 -7.57 8.74
CA TRP A 246 28.92 -7.70 10.16
C TRP A 246 30.14 -7.79 11.08
N GLY A 247 30.07 -7.12 12.24
CA GLY A 247 31.16 -7.00 13.22
C GLY A 247 32.07 -5.78 13.04
N LEU A 248 31.81 -4.95 12.01
CA LEU A 248 32.48 -3.68 11.74
C LEU A 248 31.87 -2.53 12.55
N ASN A 249 31.90 -2.69 13.88
CA ASN A 249 31.12 -1.91 14.86
C ASN A 249 31.46 -0.40 14.92
N ASN A 250 32.56 0.03 14.28
CA ASN A 250 33.01 1.42 14.24
C ASN A 250 33.15 1.95 12.79
N MET A 251 32.53 1.29 11.81
CA MET A 251 32.59 1.70 10.40
C MET A 251 31.98 3.09 10.20
N GLU A 252 32.70 3.97 9.52
CA GLU A 252 32.28 5.33 9.19
C GLU A 252 32.15 5.50 7.66
N VAL A 253 33.06 4.92 6.88
CA VAL A 253 33.17 5.13 5.42
C VAL A 253 33.31 3.80 4.67
N LEU A 254 32.29 3.44 3.89
CA LEU A 254 32.27 2.25 3.04
C LEU A 254 32.26 2.63 1.54
N GLN A 255 33.31 2.21 0.83
CA GLN A 255 33.52 2.54 -0.58
C GLN A 255 33.44 1.30 -1.48
N LEU A 256 32.35 1.23 -2.26
CA LEU A 256 31.92 0.11 -3.11
C LEU A 256 31.77 0.52 -4.59
N GLU A 257 32.32 1.66 -5.01
CA GLU A 257 32.17 2.22 -6.36
C GLU A 257 32.75 1.30 -7.45
N TYR A 258 32.31 1.46 -8.71
CA TYR A 258 32.82 0.69 -9.85
C TYR A 258 32.79 -0.84 -9.64
N ASN A 259 31.68 -1.34 -9.10
CA ASN A 259 31.40 -2.77 -9.00
C ASN A 259 30.20 -3.13 -9.89
N ASN A 260 29.54 -4.26 -9.66
CA ASN A 260 28.41 -4.72 -10.46
C ASN A 260 27.25 -5.18 -9.55
N LEU A 261 27.01 -4.43 -8.47
CA LEU A 261 25.86 -4.63 -7.57
C LEU A 261 24.57 -4.22 -8.30
N THR A 262 23.48 -4.97 -8.09
CA THR A 262 22.21 -4.77 -8.81
C THR A 262 21.04 -4.29 -7.94
N GLU A 263 21.16 -4.41 -6.61
CA GLU A 263 20.16 -3.94 -5.64
C GLU A 263 20.82 -3.55 -4.30
N VAL A 264 20.18 -2.64 -3.57
CA VAL A 264 20.48 -2.37 -2.15
C VAL A 264 19.46 -3.08 -1.26
N SER A 265 19.94 -3.76 -0.21
CA SER A 265 19.08 -4.52 0.72
C SER A 265 19.69 -4.61 2.11
N LYS A 266 18.83 -4.72 3.13
CA LYS A 266 19.27 -4.67 4.54
C LYS A 266 20.16 -5.82 4.96
N GLY A 267 20.06 -6.96 4.27
CA GLY A 267 20.80 -8.18 4.60
C GLY A 267 22.31 -7.96 4.60
N TRP A 268 22.86 -7.36 3.54
CA TRP A 268 24.30 -7.07 3.46
C TRP A 268 24.73 -5.82 4.25
N LEU A 269 23.81 -4.88 4.50
CA LEU A 269 24.02 -3.71 5.37
C LEU A 269 23.94 -4.03 6.88
N TYR A 270 23.56 -5.25 7.25
CA TYR A 270 23.30 -5.66 8.64
C TYR A 270 24.47 -5.39 9.59
N GLY A 271 24.22 -4.55 10.58
CA GLY A 271 25.17 -4.19 11.65
C GLY A 271 25.97 -2.90 11.43
N LEU A 272 25.79 -2.18 10.33
CA LEU A 272 26.52 -0.94 10.00
C LEU A 272 26.00 0.32 10.74
N LEU A 273 25.72 0.19 12.04
CA LEU A 273 25.04 1.18 12.91
C LEU A 273 25.79 2.52 13.10
N THR A 274 27.05 2.60 12.69
CA THR A 274 27.91 3.79 12.80
C THR A 274 28.22 4.46 11.45
N LEU A 275 27.77 3.88 10.34
CA LEU A 275 28.14 4.30 8.98
C LEU A 275 27.67 5.72 8.69
N GLN A 276 28.57 6.57 8.20
CA GLN A 276 28.34 7.99 7.90
C GLN A 276 28.39 8.28 6.39
N GLN A 277 29.27 7.59 5.65
CA GLN A 277 29.41 7.73 4.19
C GLN A 277 29.32 6.36 3.49
N LEU A 278 28.45 6.26 2.48
CA LEU A 278 28.26 5.05 1.68
C LEU A 278 28.32 5.40 0.18
N HIS A 279 29.39 4.93 -0.49
CA HIS A 279 29.61 5.18 -1.91
C HIS A 279 29.32 3.91 -2.70
N LEU A 280 28.31 3.97 -3.57
CA LEU A 280 27.79 2.88 -4.41
C LEU A 280 27.79 3.26 -5.90
N SER A 281 28.42 4.36 -6.29
CA SER A 281 28.36 4.85 -7.66
C SER A 281 29.10 3.99 -8.69
N HIS A 282 28.71 4.12 -9.96
CA HIS A 282 29.19 3.26 -11.05
C HIS A 282 28.95 1.75 -10.76
N ASN A 283 27.74 1.40 -10.37
CA ASN A 283 27.27 0.02 -10.23
C ASN A 283 26.13 -0.26 -11.24
N ALA A 284 25.38 -1.35 -11.06
CA ALA A 284 24.22 -1.71 -11.87
C ALA A 284 22.91 -1.67 -11.05
N ILE A 285 22.85 -0.83 -10.01
CA ILE A 285 21.75 -0.82 -9.04
C ILE A 285 20.48 -0.33 -9.72
N SER A 286 19.48 -1.21 -9.79
CA SER A 286 18.19 -0.97 -10.46
C SER A 286 17.03 -0.77 -9.48
N ARG A 287 17.22 -1.18 -8.21
CA ARG A 287 16.23 -1.02 -7.13
C ARG A 287 16.88 -0.84 -5.75
N ILE A 288 16.14 -0.21 -4.85
CA ILE A 288 16.40 -0.14 -3.40
C ILE A 288 15.24 -0.89 -2.73
N LYS A 289 15.48 -1.76 -1.74
CA LYS A 289 14.39 -2.39 -0.99
C LYS A 289 13.84 -1.43 0.08
N PRO A 290 12.52 -1.43 0.37
CA PRO A 290 11.92 -0.47 1.32
C PRO A 290 12.52 -0.51 2.74
N ASP A 291 13.08 -1.64 3.15
CA ASP A 291 13.70 -1.84 4.46
C ASP A 291 15.23 -1.71 4.47
N ALA A 292 15.86 -1.35 3.33
CA ALA A 292 17.30 -1.43 3.13
C ALA A 292 18.13 -0.68 4.19
N TRP A 293 17.62 0.46 4.65
CA TRP A 293 18.36 1.40 5.49
C TRP A 293 18.20 1.20 7.00
N GLU A 294 17.48 0.16 7.43
CA GLU A 294 17.15 -0.17 8.83
C GLU A 294 18.36 -0.05 9.79
N PHE A 295 19.56 -0.43 9.32
CA PHE A 295 20.81 -0.46 10.09
C PHE A 295 21.76 0.73 9.83
N CYS A 296 21.38 1.71 9.02
CA CYS A 296 22.25 2.81 8.58
C CYS A 296 21.75 4.20 9.02
N GLN A 297 21.11 4.27 10.19
CA GLN A 297 20.46 5.48 10.74
C GLN A 297 21.42 6.64 11.11
N LYS A 298 22.72 6.50 10.86
CA LYS A 298 23.76 7.54 11.04
C LYS A 298 24.37 8.05 9.74
N LEU A 299 23.85 7.59 8.59
CA LEU A 299 24.37 7.94 7.27
C LEU A 299 24.09 9.42 6.96
N ALA A 300 25.16 10.19 6.77
CA ALA A 300 25.13 11.61 6.42
C ALA A 300 25.32 11.84 4.90
N GLU A 301 26.01 10.93 4.21
CA GLU A 301 26.31 11.02 2.77
C GLU A 301 26.05 9.68 2.07
N LEU A 302 25.23 9.71 1.01
CA LEU A 302 24.89 8.55 0.19
C LEU A 302 25.10 8.86 -1.29
N ASP A 303 26.04 8.18 -1.94
CA ASP A 303 26.28 8.28 -3.37
C ASP A 303 25.83 7.00 -4.10
N LEU A 304 24.71 7.13 -4.82
CA LEU A 304 24.09 6.15 -5.71
C LEU A 304 24.19 6.59 -7.19
N SER A 305 25.04 7.57 -7.52
CA SER A 305 25.18 8.11 -8.88
C SER A 305 25.67 7.06 -9.88
N TRP A 306 25.46 7.25 -11.19
CA TRP A 306 25.93 6.32 -12.22
C TRP A 306 25.46 4.87 -11.99
N ASN A 307 24.14 4.70 -11.84
CA ASN A 307 23.47 3.41 -11.63
C ASN A 307 22.31 3.23 -12.64
N GLN A 308 21.35 2.37 -12.35
CA GLN A 308 20.25 1.98 -13.25
C GLN A 308 18.86 2.21 -12.62
N LEU A 309 18.75 3.07 -11.60
CA LEU A 309 17.49 3.40 -10.96
C LEU A 309 16.57 4.11 -11.96
N SER A 310 15.35 3.59 -12.16
CA SER A 310 14.36 4.16 -13.09
C SER A 310 13.18 4.87 -12.41
N ARG A 311 12.91 4.53 -11.14
CA ARG A 311 11.83 5.09 -10.31
C ARG A 311 12.26 5.21 -8.86
N LEU A 312 11.70 6.19 -8.15
CA LEU A 312 11.75 6.30 -6.69
C LEU A 312 10.32 6.15 -6.15
N GLU A 313 10.12 5.20 -5.24
CA GLU A 313 8.82 4.85 -4.65
C GLU A 313 8.64 5.47 -3.26
N GLU A 314 7.42 5.53 -2.71
CA GLU A 314 7.19 6.11 -1.38
C GLU A 314 8.09 5.43 -0.35
N GLY A 315 8.81 6.23 0.43
CA GLY A 315 9.67 5.73 1.50
C GLY A 315 10.97 5.03 1.06
N SER A 316 11.41 5.19 -0.19
CA SER A 316 12.69 4.65 -0.72
C SER A 316 13.93 4.95 0.14
N PHE A 317 13.85 5.97 1.01
CA PHE A 317 14.92 6.42 1.91
C PHE A 317 14.50 6.49 3.39
N VAL A 318 13.42 5.80 3.79
CA VAL A 318 12.96 5.76 5.19
C VAL A 318 14.06 5.22 6.12
N GLY A 319 14.22 5.86 7.28
CA GLY A 319 15.27 5.57 8.26
C GLY A 319 16.53 6.43 8.13
N LEU A 320 16.73 7.13 7.01
CA LEU A 320 17.90 8.00 6.77
C LEU A 320 17.68 9.44 7.26
N SER A 321 17.15 9.62 8.48
CA SER A 321 16.71 10.94 8.97
C SER A 321 17.80 11.96 9.24
N VAL A 322 19.07 11.53 9.31
CA VAL A 322 20.24 12.41 9.48
C VAL A 322 21.03 12.65 8.18
N LEU A 323 20.54 12.15 7.05
CA LEU A 323 21.21 12.28 5.76
C LEU A 323 21.26 13.75 5.33
N GLU A 324 22.46 14.28 5.09
CA GLU A 324 22.70 15.66 4.69
C GLU A 324 22.91 15.79 3.17
N GLN A 325 23.49 14.76 2.54
CA GLN A 325 23.83 14.75 1.11
C GLN A 325 23.38 13.46 0.42
N LEU A 326 22.61 13.58 -0.66
CA LEU A 326 22.12 12.47 -1.47
C LEU A 326 22.45 12.69 -2.95
N HIS A 327 23.33 11.83 -3.49
CA HIS A 327 23.72 11.85 -4.89
C HIS A 327 23.09 10.66 -5.64
N ILE A 328 22.20 10.96 -6.58
CA ILE A 328 21.46 10.00 -7.41
C ILE A 328 21.47 10.38 -8.90
N GLY A 329 22.39 11.27 -9.29
CA GLY A 329 22.56 11.71 -10.67
C GLY A 329 23.16 10.64 -11.59
N ASN A 330 23.02 10.79 -12.91
CA ASN A 330 23.43 9.80 -13.92
C ASN A 330 22.75 8.43 -13.70
N ASN A 331 21.45 8.44 -13.38
CA ASN A 331 20.60 7.26 -13.34
C ASN A 331 19.59 7.33 -14.51
N ARG A 332 18.46 6.62 -14.44
CA ARG A 332 17.38 6.64 -15.45
C ARG A 332 16.04 7.10 -14.85
N ILE A 333 16.08 7.87 -13.76
CA ILE A 333 14.90 8.17 -12.95
C ILE A 333 13.93 9.01 -13.78
N SER A 334 12.80 8.44 -14.16
CA SER A 334 11.73 9.09 -14.93
C SER A 334 10.46 9.34 -14.09
N PHE A 335 10.39 8.74 -12.90
CA PHE A 335 9.31 8.88 -11.93
C PHE A 335 9.86 9.01 -10.50
N ILE A 336 9.32 9.96 -9.76
CA ILE A 336 9.47 10.09 -8.30
C ILE A 336 8.06 10.12 -7.72
N ALA A 337 7.75 9.18 -6.83
CA ALA A 337 6.47 9.14 -6.13
C ALA A 337 6.31 10.31 -5.15
N ASP A 338 5.06 10.65 -4.84
CA ASP A 338 4.76 11.47 -3.66
C ASP A 338 5.33 10.78 -2.41
N GLY A 339 5.90 11.55 -1.49
CA GLY A 339 6.59 11.01 -0.32
C GLY A 339 7.83 10.13 -0.60
N ALA A 340 8.41 10.10 -1.81
CA ALA A 340 9.61 9.29 -2.07
C ALA A 340 10.83 9.67 -1.20
N PHE A 341 10.97 10.96 -0.88
CA PHE A 341 12.00 11.50 0.03
C PHE A 341 11.53 11.63 1.49
N ARG A 342 10.35 11.08 1.84
CA ARG A 342 9.75 11.18 3.17
C ARG A 342 10.68 10.58 4.23
N GLY A 343 11.01 11.40 5.23
CA GLY A 343 11.92 11.04 6.32
C GLY A 343 13.32 11.63 6.19
N LEU A 344 13.71 12.21 5.05
CA LEU A 344 15.00 12.88 4.83
C LEU A 344 15.05 14.31 5.43
N ALA A 345 14.64 14.45 6.70
CA ALA A 345 14.39 15.74 7.33
C ALA A 345 15.61 16.68 7.41
N ASN A 346 16.83 16.13 7.47
CA ASN A 346 18.07 16.90 7.53
C ASN A 346 18.75 17.15 6.17
N LEU A 347 18.14 16.75 5.05
CA LEU A 347 18.81 16.79 3.75
C LEU A 347 19.09 18.22 3.30
N GLN A 348 20.36 18.53 3.02
CA GLN A 348 20.83 19.86 2.64
C GLN A 348 21.19 19.93 1.14
N ALA A 349 21.66 18.84 0.55
CA ALA A 349 21.98 18.76 -0.88
C ALA A 349 21.38 17.50 -1.54
N LEU A 350 20.68 17.71 -2.66
CA LEU A 350 20.05 16.67 -3.47
C LEU A 350 20.51 16.80 -4.93
N ASP A 351 21.16 15.75 -5.43
CA ASP A 351 21.74 15.72 -6.77
C ASP A 351 21.04 14.67 -7.64
N LEU A 352 20.15 15.16 -8.52
CA LEU A 352 19.29 14.42 -9.45
C LEU A 352 19.69 14.63 -10.92
N LYS A 353 20.88 15.20 -11.18
CA LYS A 353 21.35 15.56 -12.54
C LYS A 353 21.42 14.38 -13.51
N TYR A 354 21.29 14.63 -14.80
CA TYR A 354 21.40 13.61 -15.86
C TYR A 354 20.53 12.37 -15.57
N ASN A 355 19.24 12.59 -15.36
CA ASN A 355 18.20 11.57 -15.23
C ASN A 355 17.13 11.77 -16.32
N GLU A 356 16.00 11.06 -16.23
CA GLU A 356 14.92 11.10 -17.22
C GLU A 356 13.70 11.90 -16.74
N ILE A 357 13.87 12.72 -15.69
CA ILE A 357 12.79 13.42 -14.98
C ILE A 357 12.13 14.45 -15.90
N SER A 358 10.80 14.45 -15.94
CA SER A 358 10.00 15.41 -16.73
C SER A 358 8.71 15.75 -16.00
N TRP A 359 7.64 14.99 -16.27
CA TRP A 359 6.27 15.22 -15.78
C TRP A 359 6.14 15.25 -14.26
N THR A 360 7.03 14.60 -13.52
CA THR A 360 7.14 14.70 -12.05
C THR A 360 7.33 16.15 -11.57
N ILE A 361 8.02 16.99 -12.35
CA ILE A 361 8.21 18.42 -12.05
C ILE A 361 7.09 19.28 -12.65
N GLU A 362 6.51 18.85 -13.77
CA GLU A 362 5.51 19.61 -14.54
C GLU A 362 4.08 19.50 -13.98
N ASP A 363 3.71 18.37 -13.36
CA ASP A 363 2.33 18.07 -12.93
C ASP A 363 2.19 17.74 -11.42
N MET A 364 3.15 17.02 -10.82
CA MET A 364 2.98 16.53 -9.46
C MET A 364 3.11 17.66 -8.44
N ASN A 365 2.22 17.67 -7.44
CA ASN A 365 2.32 18.62 -6.33
C ASN A 365 3.51 18.22 -5.45
N GLY A 366 4.55 19.06 -5.33
CA GLY A 366 5.60 18.92 -4.31
C GLY A 366 6.23 17.53 -4.17
N PRO A 367 6.89 16.96 -5.20
CA PRO A 367 7.72 15.76 -5.04
C PRO A 367 8.86 15.95 -4.02
N PHE A 368 9.18 17.21 -3.69
CA PHE A 368 10.17 17.62 -2.69
C PHE A 368 9.53 18.14 -1.38
N SER A 369 8.22 17.95 -1.17
CA SER A 369 7.45 18.54 -0.05
C SER A 369 7.83 18.07 1.35
N ALA A 370 8.73 17.10 1.48
CA ALA A 370 9.26 16.59 2.74
C ALA A 370 10.75 16.96 2.98
N LEU A 371 11.27 17.94 2.24
CA LEU A 371 12.69 18.34 2.23
C LEU A 371 12.89 19.76 2.79
N ASP A 372 12.28 20.05 3.94
CA ASP A 372 12.18 21.38 4.56
C ASP A 372 13.53 22.10 4.76
N ASN A 373 14.63 21.36 4.91
CA ASN A 373 15.98 21.89 5.15
C ASN A 373 16.88 21.95 3.91
N LEU A 374 16.36 21.62 2.72
CA LEU A 374 17.16 21.54 1.49
C LEU A 374 17.68 22.91 1.07
N ARG A 375 18.99 23.00 0.83
CA ARG A 375 19.69 24.20 0.37
C ARG A 375 20.10 24.12 -1.10
N LYS A 376 20.44 22.92 -1.60
CA LYS A 376 20.98 22.74 -2.95
C LYS A 376 20.21 21.65 -3.71
N LEU A 377 19.67 21.99 -4.87
CA LEU A 377 18.93 21.07 -5.75
C LEU A 377 19.51 21.12 -7.17
N PHE A 378 20.07 19.99 -7.61
CA PHE A 378 20.69 19.85 -8.94
C PHE A 378 19.81 18.97 -9.84
N LEU A 379 19.19 19.57 -10.86
CA LEU A 379 18.26 18.95 -11.81
C LEU A 379 18.72 19.10 -13.27
N GLN A 380 19.96 19.53 -13.50
CA GLN A 380 20.51 19.78 -14.83
C GLN A 380 20.59 18.52 -15.71
N GLY A 381 20.33 18.68 -17.01
CA GLY A 381 20.37 17.59 -17.99
C GLY A 381 19.26 16.54 -17.81
N ASN A 382 18.10 16.94 -17.27
CA ASN A 382 16.88 16.14 -17.25
C ASN A 382 16.00 16.44 -18.48
N ARG A 383 14.75 15.97 -18.49
CA ARG A 383 13.78 16.12 -19.59
C ARG A 383 12.66 17.13 -19.25
N ILE A 384 12.88 18.04 -18.31
CA ILE A 384 11.88 19.01 -17.84
C ILE A 384 11.56 20.01 -18.96
N ARG A 385 10.29 20.13 -19.36
CA ARG A 385 9.81 21.08 -20.37
C ARG A 385 9.06 22.28 -19.79
N SER A 386 8.56 22.19 -18.55
CA SER A 386 7.76 23.26 -17.95
C SER A 386 8.00 23.33 -16.44
N VAL A 387 7.98 24.55 -15.90
CA VAL A 387 8.13 24.81 -14.46
C VAL A 387 6.88 25.53 -13.97
N THR A 388 6.23 24.98 -12.94
CA THR A 388 4.97 25.49 -12.39
C THR A 388 5.15 26.04 -10.97
N ARG A 389 4.15 26.76 -10.46
CA ARG A 389 4.10 27.24 -9.07
C ARG A 389 4.07 26.14 -8.00
N LYS A 390 4.03 24.86 -8.39
CA LYS A 390 4.01 23.70 -7.48
C LYS A 390 5.23 22.79 -7.58
N SER A 391 6.08 23.00 -8.60
CA SER A 391 7.25 22.17 -8.90
C SER A 391 8.25 22.08 -7.75
N PHE A 392 8.33 23.13 -6.93
CA PHE A 392 9.31 23.30 -5.84
C PHE A 392 8.64 23.55 -4.47
N THR A 393 7.39 23.13 -4.28
CA THR A 393 6.69 23.32 -3.01
C THR A 393 7.32 22.49 -1.88
N GLY A 394 7.58 23.17 -0.75
CA GLY A 394 8.32 22.65 0.41
C GLY A 394 9.77 23.15 0.50
N LEU A 395 10.27 23.88 -0.51
CA LEU A 395 11.68 24.28 -0.60
C LEU A 395 11.97 25.73 -0.13
N ASP A 396 11.29 26.21 0.93
CA ASP A 396 11.47 27.57 1.48
C ASP A 396 12.93 27.89 1.90
N MET A 397 13.74 26.86 2.16
CA MET A 397 15.15 26.97 2.57
C MET A 397 16.17 26.94 1.42
N LEU A 398 15.74 26.78 0.17
CA LEU A 398 16.65 26.57 -0.96
C LEU A 398 17.51 27.80 -1.28
N GLU A 399 18.81 27.58 -1.43
CA GLU A 399 19.85 28.57 -1.72
C GLU A 399 20.37 28.47 -3.17
N GLN A 400 20.44 27.24 -3.72
CA GLN A 400 20.96 26.95 -5.05
C GLN A 400 20.04 25.98 -5.82
N LEU A 401 19.66 26.37 -7.05
CA LEU A 401 18.88 25.57 -7.99
C LEU A 401 19.56 25.53 -9.35
N ASP A 402 19.86 24.33 -9.86
CA ASP A 402 20.37 24.15 -11.23
C ASP A 402 19.37 23.40 -12.13
N LEU A 403 18.85 24.10 -13.13
CA LEU A 403 17.93 23.61 -14.16
C LEU A 403 18.58 23.58 -15.56
N SER A 404 19.89 23.81 -15.66
CA SER A 404 20.62 23.90 -16.93
C SER A 404 20.47 22.67 -17.82
N ASN A 405 20.56 22.83 -19.14
CA ASN A 405 20.50 21.72 -20.10
C ASN A 405 19.19 20.90 -20.04
N ASN A 406 18.12 21.47 -19.49
CA ASN A 406 16.74 21.00 -19.69
C ASN A 406 16.11 21.80 -20.84
N ALA A 407 15.25 21.16 -21.64
CA ALA A 407 14.51 21.80 -22.72
C ALA A 407 13.29 22.59 -22.20
N ILE A 408 13.52 23.49 -21.24
CA ILE A 408 12.45 24.26 -20.58
C ILE A 408 11.86 25.26 -21.57
N MET A 409 10.55 25.13 -21.78
CA MET A 409 9.75 25.86 -22.77
C MET A 409 8.86 26.91 -22.11
N SER A 410 8.38 26.69 -20.89
CA SER A 410 7.65 27.72 -20.14
C SER A 410 7.91 27.66 -18.64
N VAL A 411 7.88 28.84 -18.00
CA VAL A 411 8.04 29.03 -16.55
C VAL A 411 6.86 29.87 -16.07
N GLN A 412 6.01 29.29 -15.22
CA GLN A 412 4.83 29.98 -14.72
C GLN A 412 5.21 31.17 -13.81
N ALA A 413 4.43 32.25 -13.88
CA ALA A 413 4.54 33.34 -12.90
C ALA A 413 4.52 32.80 -11.46
N ASN A 414 5.39 33.37 -10.62
CA ASN A 414 5.61 32.98 -9.22
C ASN A 414 6.17 31.56 -9.01
N ALA A 415 6.67 30.86 -10.05
CA ALA A 415 7.31 29.53 -9.94
C ALA A 415 8.41 29.42 -8.87
N PHE A 416 9.16 30.50 -8.65
CA PHE A 416 10.28 30.55 -7.71
C PHE A 416 9.95 31.26 -6.37
N SER A 417 8.74 31.83 -6.24
CA SER A 417 8.36 32.76 -5.14
C SER A 417 8.40 32.16 -3.73
N GLN A 418 8.35 30.83 -3.60
CA GLN A 418 8.45 30.14 -2.31
C GLN A 418 9.92 30.04 -1.81
N MET A 419 10.89 30.05 -2.71
CA MET A 419 12.32 29.84 -2.40
C MET A 419 12.98 31.17 -1.95
N LYS A 420 12.55 31.68 -0.80
CA LYS A 420 12.91 33.01 -0.24
C LYS A 420 14.42 33.18 0.09
N LYS A 421 15.22 32.13 -0.05
CA LYS A 421 16.67 32.12 0.20
C LYS A 421 17.51 31.89 -1.07
N LEU A 422 16.87 31.80 -2.24
CA LEU A 422 17.54 31.49 -3.50
C LEU A 422 18.56 32.57 -3.83
N ALA A 423 19.84 32.17 -3.87
CA ALA A 423 20.99 33.02 -4.15
C ALA A 423 21.68 32.62 -5.47
N GLU A 424 21.49 31.38 -5.94
CA GLU A 424 22.05 30.88 -7.19
C GLU A 424 20.95 30.15 -8.00
N LEU A 425 20.54 30.73 -9.14
CA LEU A 425 19.67 30.09 -10.13
C LEU A 425 20.44 29.88 -11.43
N HIS A 426 20.81 28.63 -11.72
CA HIS A 426 21.40 28.26 -13.00
C HIS A 426 20.32 27.77 -13.97
N LEU A 427 20.23 28.40 -15.14
CA LEU A 427 19.32 27.99 -16.21
C LEU A 427 19.98 28.23 -17.57
N ASN A 428 20.03 27.21 -18.41
CA ASN A 428 20.54 27.29 -19.77
C ASN A 428 19.52 26.61 -20.70
N THR A 429 18.75 27.40 -21.46
CA THR A 429 17.72 26.91 -22.40
C THR A 429 17.59 27.84 -23.62
N SER A 430 17.36 27.24 -24.78
CA SER A 430 17.01 27.92 -26.03
C SER A 430 15.65 27.45 -26.57
N SER A 431 14.77 27.02 -25.68
CA SER A 431 13.48 26.36 -26.00
C SER A 431 12.26 27.18 -25.58
N LEU A 432 12.46 28.40 -25.07
CA LEU A 432 11.40 29.17 -24.40
C LEU A 432 10.33 29.72 -25.35
N LEU A 433 9.08 29.64 -24.90
CA LEU A 433 7.93 30.37 -25.39
C LEU A 433 7.98 31.78 -24.79
N CYS A 434 8.35 32.77 -25.60
CA CYS A 434 8.39 34.18 -25.20
C CYS A 434 7.02 34.85 -25.43
N ASP A 435 6.00 34.25 -24.81
CA ASP A 435 4.64 34.76 -24.76
C ASP A 435 4.41 35.66 -23.53
N CYS A 436 3.20 36.20 -23.37
CA CYS A 436 2.85 37.05 -22.23
C CYS A 436 2.97 36.34 -20.87
N GLN A 437 2.97 35.01 -20.79
CA GLN A 437 3.17 34.24 -19.55
C GLN A 437 4.64 34.26 -19.10
N LEU A 438 5.59 34.53 -20.00
CA LEU A 438 7.02 34.67 -19.68
C LEU A 438 7.43 36.13 -19.40
N LYS A 439 6.58 37.12 -19.69
CA LYS A 439 6.88 38.57 -19.60
C LYS A 439 7.57 39.01 -18.29
N TRP A 440 7.15 38.43 -17.16
CA TRP A 440 7.67 38.70 -15.80
C TRP A 440 9.10 38.19 -15.57
N PHE A 441 9.57 37.21 -16.34
CA PHE A 441 10.80 36.47 -16.04
C PHE A 441 12.06 37.33 -16.22
N SER A 442 12.10 38.13 -17.30
CA SER A 442 13.21 39.03 -17.61
C SER A 442 13.50 40.06 -16.49
N PRO A 443 12.53 40.88 -16.02
CA PRO A 443 12.78 41.81 -14.92
C PRO A 443 13.05 41.09 -13.58
N TRP A 444 12.39 39.96 -13.29
CA TRP A 444 12.61 39.21 -12.06
C TRP A 444 14.04 38.67 -11.93
N VAL A 445 14.60 38.11 -13.02
CA VAL A 445 16.01 37.66 -13.07
C VAL A 445 16.99 38.82 -12.87
N ALA A 446 16.68 40.01 -13.37
CA ALA A 446 17.51 41.20 -13.20
C ALA A 446 17.46 41.74 -11.76
N GLU A 447 16.26 41.81 -11.15
CA GLU A 447 16.04 42.23 -9.76
C GLU A 447 16.81 41.35 -8.77
N HIS A 448 16.83 40.03 -8.99
CA HIS A 448 17.51 39.05 -8.15
C HIS A 448 18.98 38.81 -8.55
N ALA A 449 19.52 39.63 -9.47
CA ALA A 449 20.90 39.59 -9.96
C ALA A 449 21.37 38.24 -10.56
N PHE A 450 20.45 37.37 -11.02
CA PHE A 450 20.78 36.06 -11.59
C PHE A 450 21.28 36.09 -13.05
N LEU A 451 21.39 37.27 -13.67
CA LEU A 451 21.86 37.46 -15.05
C LEU A 451 23.15 36.71 -15.46
N PRO A 452 24.21 36.57 -14.62
CA PRO A 452 25.41 35.81 -15.03
C PRO A 452 25.24 34.28 -14.95
N LEU A 453 24.14 33.78 -14.36
CA LEU A 453 23.85 32.35 -14.19
C LEU A 453 22.73 31.85 -15.11
N VAL A 454 21.94 32.76 -15.70
CA VAL A 454 20.83 32.44 -16.60
C VAL A 454 21.16 32.81 -18.04
N ASN A 455 21.25 31.80 -18.91
CA ASN A 455 21.31 31.96 -20.36
C ASN A 455 20.00 31.46 -20.99
N ALA A 456 19.15 32.39 -21.41
CA ALA A 456 17.79 32.11 -21.86
C ALA A 456 17.53 32.76 -23.22
N SER A 457 17.13 31.96 -24.22
CA SER A 457 16.69 32.46 -25.52
C SER A 457 15.37 31.87 -26.00
N CYS A 458 14.63 32.67 -26.77
CA CYS A 458 13.32 32.32 -27.30
C CYS A 458 13.43 31.30 -28.43
N ALA A 459 12.61 30.26 -28.43
CA ALA A 459 12.33 29.42 -29.60
C ALA A 459 11.14 29.93 -30.40
N HIS A 460 10.19 30.59 -29.72
CA HIS A 460 8.89 31.03 -30.23
C HIS A 460 8.46 32.34 -29.54
N PRO A 461 7.62 33.21 -30.15
CA PRO A 461 7.20 33.22 -31.55
C PRO A 461 8.36 33.33 -32.54
N HIS A 462 8.11 32.97 -33.81
CA HIS A 462 9.13 32.95 -34.86
C HIS A 462 9.92 34.28 -35.00
N LEU A 463 9.28 35.42 -34.73
CA LEU A 463 9.88 36.76 -34.76
C LEU A 463 10.91 37.00 -33.63
N LEU A 464 10.84 36.24 -32.54
CA LEU A 464 11.78 36.32 -31.41
C LEU A 464 12.82 35.18 -31.41
N LYS A 465 12.70 34.21 -32.32
CA LYS A 465 13.52 33.00 -32.33
C LYS A 465 15.02 33.30 -32.36
N GLY A 466 15.74 32.82 -31.34
CA GLY A 466 17.17 33.06 -31.14
C GLY A 466 17.52 34.35 -30.39
N LYS A 467 16.58 35.28 -30.17
CA LYS A 467 16.81 36.44 -29.28
C LYS A 467 16.99 35.96 -27.84
N SER A 468 17.90 36.61 -27.10
CA SER A 468 17.97 36.47 -25.64
C SER A 468 16.72 37.08 -25.00
N VAL A 469 16.14 36.42 -23.99
CA VAL A 469 14.93 36.88 -23.27
C VAL A 469 15.17 38.25 -22.59
N PHE A 470 16.42 38.57 -22.26
CA PHE A 470 16.84 39.85 -21.68
C PHE A 470 16.99 40.99 -22.71
N ALA A 471 16.83 40.69 -24.00
CA ALA A 471 16.91 41.63 -25.11
C ALA A 471 15.57 41.79 -25.88
N VAL A 472 14.49 41.21 -25.35
CA VAL A 472 13.12 41.35 -25.88
C VAL A 472 12.41 42.47 -25.11
N ALA A 473 11.72 43.37 -25.81
CA ALA A 473 10.97 44.45 -25.19
C ALA A 473 9.75 43.91 -24.43
N GLN A 474 9.30 44.61 -23.38
CA GLN A 474 8.19 44.15 -22.54
C GLN A 474 6.86 44.07 -23.32
N GLU A 475 6.77 44.79 -24.44
CA GLU A 475 5.62 44.88 -25.34
C GLU A 475 5.62 43.75 -26.39
N GLU A 476 6.76 43.09 -26.66
CA GLU A 476 6.87 41.96 -27.58
C GLU A 476 6.33 40.63 -27.00
N PHE A 477 6.15 40.55 -25.67
CA PHE A 477 5.59 39.38 -24.97
C PHE A 477 4.05 39.37 -25.04
N VAL A 478 3.49 38.93 -26.17
CA VAL A 478 2.04 38.81 -26.42
C VAL A 478 1.53 37.38 -26.24
N CYS A 479 0.21 37.17 -26.19
CA CYS A 479 -0.43 35.85 -26.02
C CYS A 479 -1.42 35.49 -27.14
N ASP A 480 -1.29 36.14 -28.31
CA ASP A 480 -2.19 35.94 -29.46
C ASP A 480 -2.02 34.55 -30.09
N ASP A 481 -0.88 33.89 -29.83
CA ASP A 481 -0.52 32.55 -30.29
C ASP A 481 -0.15 31.66 -29.08
N PHE A 482 -0.83 30.53 -28.91
CA PHE A 482 -0.63 29.56 -27.85
C PHE A 482 -0.27 28.17 -28.41
N PRO A 483 0.99 27.97 -28.84
CA PRO A 483 1.39 26.77 -29.58
C PRO A 483 1.52 25.52 -28.69
N LYS A 484 1.54 25.68 -27.36
CA LYS A 484 1.46 24.60 -26.38
C LYS A 484 -0.02 24.21 -26.16
N PRO A 485 -0.39 22.92 -26.10
CA PRO A 485 -1.79 22.50 -25.98
C PRO A 485 -2.41 23.05 -24.68
N GLN A 486 -3.64 23.54 -24.72
CA GLN A 486 -4.39 23.97 -23.53
C GLN A 486 -5.61 23.06 -23.34
N ILE A 487 -5.77 22.47 -22.15
CA ILE A 487 -6.90 21.57 -21.85
C ILE A 487 -8.21 22.37 -21.78
N THR A 488 -9.11 22.14 -22.71
CA THR A 488 -10.43 22.80 -22.82
C THR A 488 -11.52 22.04 -22.05
N VAL A 489 -11.50 20.70 -22.11
CA VAL A 489 -12.45 19.82 -21.40
C VAL A 489 -11.68 18.89 -20.47
N GLN A 490 -12.07 18.89 -19.20
CA GLN A 490 -11.49 18.08 -18.13
C GLN A 490 -12.22 16.73 -18.00
N PRO A 491 -11.54 15.64 -17.60
CA PRO A 491 -12.20 14.36 -17.32
C PRO A 491 -12.99 14.43 -16.00
N GLU A 492 -14.23 13.95 -16.02
CA GLU A 492 -15.09 13.93 -14.84
C GLU A 492 -14.85 12.71 -13.95
N THR A 493 -14.96 12.90 -12.63
CA THR A 493 -14.90 11.82 -11.64
C THR A 493 -16.16 10.97 -11.70
N GLN A 494 -16.01 9.64 -11.76
CA GLN A 494 -17.09 8.70 -12.02
C GLN A 494 -17.15 7.58 -10.96
N SER A 495 -18.35 7.03 -10.79
CA SER A 495 -18.59 5.78 -10.05
C SER A 495 -19.24 4.78 -10.99
N ALA A 496 -18.76 3.54 -10.98
CA ALA A 496 -19.20 2.49 -11.89
C ALA A 496 -19.57 1.21 -11.12
N ILE A 497 -20.35 0.34 -11.74
CA ILE A 497 -20.66 -0.99 -11.18
C ILE A 497 -19.67 -1.98 -11.79
N LYS A 498 -19.13 -2.90 -10.98
CA LYS A 498 -18.23 -3.95 -11.43
C LYS A 498 -18.81 -4.66 -12.67
N GLY A 499 -18.01 -4.74 -13.73
CA GLY A 499 -18.36 -5.37 -15.00
C GLY A 499 -19.02 -4.47 -16.04
N THR A 500 -19.34 -3.20 -15.74
CA THR A 500 -19.81 -2.23 -16.75
C THR A 500 -18.64 -1.66 -17.57
N ASN A 501 -18.95 -0.87 -18.61
CA ASN A 501 -17.95 -0.06 -19.31
C ASN A 501 -17.95 1.36 -18.74
N VAL A 502 -16.81 2.04 -18.81
CA VAL A 502 -16.59 3.43 -18.33
C VAL A 502 -15.82 4.20 -19.39
N THR A 503 -16.15 5.47 -19.58
CA THR A 503 -15.51 6.33 -20.58
C THR A 503 -15.04 7.63 -19.94
N PHE A 504 -13.76 7.96 -20.07
CA PHE A 504 -13.23 9.28 -19.73
C PHE A 504 -12.95 10.08 -21.00
N VAL A 505 -13.33 11.36 -20.99
CA VAL A 505 -13.15 12.29 -22.12
C VAL A 505 -12.26 13.45 -21.67
N CYS A 506 -11.39 13.93 -22.56
CA CYS A 506 -10.60 15.14 -22.36
C CYS A 506 -10.41 15.83 -23.72
N SER A 507 -10.49 17.16 -23.76
CA SER A 507 -10.20 17.94 -24.97
C SER A 507 -9.08 18.94 -24.74
N ALA A 508 -8.35 19.30 -25.79
CA ALA A 508 -7.38 20.38 -25.78
C ALA A 508 -7.29 21.12 -27.12
N ALA A 509 -7.01 22.41 -27.04
CA ALA A 509 -6.88 23.33 -28.16
C ALA A 509 -5.42 23.79 -28.36
N SER A 510 -5.06 24.18 -29.59
CA SER A 510 -3.76 24.73 -29.97
C SER A 510 -3.88 25.59 -31.23
N SER A 511 -3.22 26.74 -31.26
CA SER A 511 -3.01 27.55 -32.48
C SER A 511 -1.99 26.93 -33.44
N SER A 512 -1.05 26.14 -32.92
CA SER A 512 -0.03 25.46 -33.73
C SER A 512 -0.57 24.18 -34.38
N ASP A 513 -0.26 24.02 -35.68
CA ASP A 513 -0.43 22.79 -36.48
C ASP A 513 0.55 21.66 -36.12
N SER A 514 1.24 21.75 -34.97
CA SER A 514 2.16 20.72 -34.48
C SER A 514 1.44 19.40 -34.16
N PRO A 515 1.94 18.23 -34.61
CA PRO A 515 1.34 16.94 -34.30
C PRO A 515 1.14 16.71 -32.81
N MET A 516 -0.10 16.36 -32.44
CA MET A 516 -0.49 16.02 -31.08
C MET A 516 -0.19 14.55 -30.76
N THR A 517 0.18 14.32 -29.51
CA THR A 517 0.35 13.00 -28.90
C THR A 517 -0.52 12.92 -27.65
N PHE A 518 -1.19 11.79 -27.47
CA PHE A 518 -2.19 11.59 -26.42
C PHE A 518 -1.80 10.38 -25.58
N ALA A 519 -1.80 10.54 -24.27
CA ALA A 519 -1.58 9.45 -23.32
C ALA A 519 -2.54 9.60 -22.15
N TRP A 520 -3.00 8.48 -21.60
CA TRP A 520 -3.73 8.46 -20.34
C TRP A 520 -2.89 7.83 -19.25
N LYS A 521 -3.00 8.37 -18.04
CA LYS A 521 -2.38 7.83 -16.84
C LYS A 521 -3.44 7.28 -15.89
N LYS A 522 -3.08 6.25 -15.13
CA LYS A 522 -3.80 5.78 -13.94
C LYS A 522 -2.84 5.82 -12.75
N ASP A 523 -3.23 6.51 -11.68
CA ASP A 523 -2.44 6.64 -10.45
C ASP A 523 -0.99 7.14 -10.69
N ASN A 524 -0.88 8.03 -11.68
CA ASN A 524 0.33 8.64 -12.25
C ASN A 524 1.16 7.78 -13.24
N GLU A 525 0.91 6.46 -13.35
CA GLU A 525 1.57 5.61 -14.35
C GLU A 525 0.87 5.66 -15.71
N ILE A 526 1.62 5.57 -16.82
CA ILE A 526 1.06 5.66 -18.18
C ILE A 526 0.41 4.32 -18.59
N LEU A 527 -0.79 4.40 -19.15
CA LEU A 527 -1.52 3.27 -19.71
C LEU A 527 -1.06 3.03 -21.16
N ASN A 528 -0.30 1.97 -21.40
CA ASN A 528 0.18 1.62 -22.74
C ASN A 528 -0.86 0.85 -23.56
N ASP A 529 -1.55 -0.10 -22.92
CA ASP A 529 -2.42 -1.08 -23.59
C ASP A 529 -3.93 -0.74 -23.47
N ALA A 530 -4.27 0.55 -23.43
CA ALA A 530 -5.64 1.03 -23.23
C ALA A 530 -6.35 1.41 -24.54
N GLU A 531 -7.67 1.23 -24.58
CA GLU A 531 -8.50 1.70 -25.70
C GLU A 531 -8.63 3.23 -25.67
N ILE A 532 -7.75 3.91 -26.39
CA ILE A 532 -7.70 5.37 -26.51
C ILE A 532 -8.12 5.77 -27.93
N HIS A 533 -9.26 6.44 -28.04
CA HIS A 533 -9.76 7.01 -29.30
C HIS A 533 -9.47 8.52 -29.34
N ASN A 534 -8.88 9.00 -30.42
CA ASN A 534 -8.55 10.42 -30.61
C ASN A 534 -9.27 10.97 -31.84
N GLN A 535 -9.87 12.14 -31.73
CA GLN A 535 -10.61 12.83 -32.79
C GLN A 535 -10.17 14.29 -32.85
N ALA A 536 -9.90 14.80 -34.05
CA ALA A 536 -9.64 16.22 -34.28
C ALA A 536 -10.92 16.88 -34.83
N HIS A 537 -11.35 17.96 -34.20
CA HIS A 537 -12.43 18.80 -34.72
C HIS A 537 -11.84 19.79 -35.74
N LEU A 538 -12.57 20.08 -36.83
CA LEU A 538 -12.04 20.88 -37.92
C LEU A 538 -11.70 22.31 -37.47
N ARG A 539 -10.50 22.76 -37.84
CA ARG A 539 -10.06 24.16 -37.79
C ARG A 539 -11.06 25.04 -38.55
N SER A 540 -11.78 25.91 -37.83
CA SER A 540 -12.71 26.85 -38.43
C SER A 540 -11.96 27.93 -39.21
N GLN A 541 -12.49 28.38 -40.35
CA GLN A 541 -11.93 29.53 -41.08
C GLN A 541 -12.00 30.85 -40.27
N VAL A 542 -12.70 30.86 -39.13
CA VAL A 542 -12.85 32.01 -38.22
C VAL A 542 -11.93 31.89 -36.98
N SER A 543 -11.28 30.74 -36.76
CA SER A 543 -10.35 30.54 -35.64
C SER A 543 -9.18 29.65 -36.05
N GLU A 544 -7.95 30.18 -36.03
CA GLU A 544 -6.73 29.46 -36.42
C GLU A 544 -6.38 28.27 -35.49
N VAL A 545 -7.16 28.08 -34.45
CA VAL A 545 -7.08 27.04 -33.41
C VAL A 545 -7.66 25.71 -33.90
N THR A 546 -6.96 24.61 -33.64
CA THR A 546 -7.48 23.24 -33.79
C THR A 546 -7.76 22.64 -32.41
N GLU A 547 -8.91 22.01 -32.23
CA GLU A 547 -9.28 21.28 -31.00
C GLU A 547 -9.26 19.77 -31.21
N TYR A 548 -8.68 19.05 -30.25
CA TYR A 548 -8.56 17.60 -30.24
C TYR A 548 -9.25 17.02 -29.01
N THR A 549 -10.07 15.99 -29.19
CA THR A 549 -10.71 15.23 -28.12
C THR A 549 -10.11 13.82 -28.06
N THR A 550 -9.72 13.39 -26.87
CA THR A 550 -9.25 12.04 -26.58
C THR A 550 -10.18 11.38 -25.57
N THR A 551 -10.46 10.09 -25.82
CA THR A 551 -11.46 9.30 -25.12
C THR A 551 -10.83 7.97 -24.70
N LEU A 552 -10.70 7.76 -23.39
CA LEU A 552 -10.27 6.49 -22.81
C LEU A 552 -11.50 5.63 -22.53
N GLN A 553 -11.58 4.46 -23.15
CA GLN A 553 -12.59 3.45 -22.83
C GLN A 553 -12.00 2.36 -21.93
N LEU A 554 -12.70 2.07 -20.84
CA LEU A 554 -12.42 0.96 -19.93
C LEU A 554 -13.58 -0.03 -20.04
N ARG A 555 -13.33 -1.21 -20.58
CA ARG A 555 -14.34 -2.27 -20.68
C ARG A 555 -14.32 -3.17 -19.45
N HIS A 556 -15.51 -3.61 -19.02
CA HIS A 556 -15.70 -4.57 -17.94
C HIS A 556 -14.92 -4.24 -16.66
N VAL A 557 -15.15 -3.05 -16.09
CA VAL A 557 -14.32 -2.52 -14.98
C VAL A 557 -14.33 -3.41 -13.74
N GLU A 558 -13.14 -3.63 -13.21
CA GLU A 558 -12.87 -4.43 -12.01
C GLU A 558 -12.45 -3.53 -10.85
N PHE A 559 -12.34 -4.06 -9.62
CA PHE A 559 -11.78 -3.27 -8.52
C PHE A 559 -10.34 -2.80 -8.79
N THR A 560 -9.57 -3.54 -9.62
CA THR A 560 -8.25 -3.12 -10.11
C THR A 560 -8.30 -1.92 -11.06
N SER A 561 -9.49 -1.56 -11.58
CA SER A 561 -9.73 -0.33 -12.34
C SER A 561 -9.93 0.90 -11.43
N GLU A 562 -10.17 0.75 -10.12
CA GLU A 562 -10.22 1.91 -9.21
C GLU A 562 -8.89 2.67 -9.22
N GLY A 563 -8.94 4.00 -9.29
CA GLY A 563 -7.76 4.84 -9.37
C GLY A 563 -8.04 6.28 -9.77
N ARG A 564 -6.98 7.07 -9.94
CA ARG A 564 -7.03 8.45 -10.43
C ARG A 564 -6.54 8.50 -11.88
N TYR A 565 -7.47 8.72 -12.80
CA TYR A 565 -7.22 8.84 -14.22
C TYR A 565 -6.88 10.28 -14.61
N GLN A 566 -5.92 10.42 -15.53
CA GLN A 566 -5.47 11.73 -16.01
C GLN A 566 -5.11 11.64 -17.50
N CYS A 567 -5.69 12.50 -18.32
CA CYS A 567 -5.24 12.71 -19.68
C CYS A 567 -3.99 13.63 -19.71
N VAL A 568 -3.04 13.28 -20.59
CA VAL A 568 -1.86 14.04 -20.94
C VAL A 568 -1.85 14.25 -22.46
N ILE A 569 -1.79 15.52 -22.88
CA ILE A 569 -1.76 15.91 -24.29
C ILE A 569 -0.50 16.73 -24.54
N SER A 570 0.30 16.32 -25.52
CA SER A 570 1.61 16.93 -25.78
C SER A 570 1.89 17.10 -27.27
N ASN A 571 2.61 18.17 -27.61
CA ASN A 571 3.19 18.37 -28.93
C ASN A 571 4.68 18.78 -28.77
N HIS A 572 5.30 19.36 -29.81
CA HIS A 572 6.71 19.78 -29.72
C HIS A 572 6.94 21.00 -28.81
N PHE A 573 5.89 21.76 -28.46
CA PHE A 573 5.93 22.94 -27.58
C PHE A 573 5.66 22.62 -26.10
N GLY A 574 5.38 21.36 -25.77
CA GLY A 574 5.31 20.88 -24.39
C GLY A 574 4.14 19.93 -24.13
N SER A 575 4.01 19.58 -22.86
CA SER A 575 2.96 18.70 -22.33
C SER A 575 1.99 19.48 -21.44
N SER A 576 0.71 19.18 -21.57
CA SER A 576 -0.36 19.68 -20.71
C SER A 576 -1.13 18.53 -20.09
N TYR A 577 -1.52 18.74 -18.85
CA TYR A 577 -2.03 17.71 -17.95
C TYR A 577 -3.42 18.13 -17.48
N SER A 578 -4.38 17.23 -17.60
CA SER A 578 -5.74 17.44 -17.08
C SER A 578 -5.80 17.28 -15.55
N THR A 579 -6.94 17.65 -14.97
CA THR A 579 -7.28 17.28 -13.59
C THR A 579 -7.41 15.76 -13.44
N LYS A 580 -7.27 15.26 -12.20
CA LYS A 580 -7.23 13.82 -11.91
C LYS A 580 -8.62 13.30 -11.52
N ALA A 581 -9.33 12.72 -12.48
CA ALA A 581 -10.64 12.11 -12.29
C ALA A 581 -10.52 10.81 -11.47
N LYS A 582 -11.29 10.66 -10.39
CA LYS A 582 -11.34 9.38 -9.66
C LYS A 582 -12.31 8.42 -10.37
N LEU A 583 -11.94 7.15 -10.52
CA LEU A 583 -12.87 6.04 -10.68
C LEU A 583 -13.09 5.35 -9.34
N THR A 584 -14.35 5.16 -8.95
CA THR A 584 -14.75 4.29 -7.83
C THR A 584 -15.58 3.14 -8.38
N VAL A 585 -15.32 1.91 -7.96
CA VAL A 585 -16.00 0.70 -8.44
C VAL A 585 -16.82 0.10 -7.30
N HIS A 586 -18.13 0.12 -7.50
CA HIS A 586 -19.10 -0.46 -6.59
C HIS A 586 -19.52 -1.85 -7.07
N MET A 587 -20.01 -2.67 -6.15
CA MET A 587 -20.61 -3.98 -6.41
C MET A 587 -22.03 -3.95 -5.86
N LEU A 588 -22.99 -4.25 -6.72
CA LEU A 588 -24.41 -4.40 -6.34
C LEU A 588 -24.56 -5.42 -5.19
N PRO A 589 -25.49 -5.20 -4.25
CA PRO A 589 -25.74 -6.18 -3.20
C PRO A 589 -26.24 -7.50 -3.78
N PHE A 590 -25.75 -8.61 -3.25
CA PHE A 590 -26.27 -9.95 -3.53
C PHE A 590 -26.41 -10.74 -2.22
N PHE A 591 -27.45 -11.56 -2.10
CA PHE A 591 -27.65 -12.37 -0.92
C PHE A 591 -26.61 -13.50 -0.83
N THR A 592 -25.86 -13.54 0.27
CA THR A 592 -25.05 -14.71 0.67
C THR A 592 -25.91 -15.71 1.45
N LYS A 593 -26.97 -15.22 2.10
CA LYS A 593 -28.12 -16.00 2.58
C LYS A 593 -29.41 -15.23 2.30
N ALA A 594 -30.23 -15.76 1.40
CA ALA A 594 -31.60 -15.27 1.24
C ALA A 594 -32.47 -15.76 2.42
N PRO A 595 -33.53 -15.01 2.80
CA PRO A 595 -34.50 -15.48 3.78
C PRO A 595 -35.28 -16.68 3.21
N MET A 596 -35.73 -17.58 4.09
CA MET A 596 -36.45 -18.81 3.73
C MET A 596 -37.72 -18.98 4.56
N ASP A 597 -38.77 -19.58 3.98
CA ASP A 597 -40.03 -19.87 4.67
C ASP A 597 -39.79 -20.68 5.95
N LEU A 598 -40.52 -20.32 7.02
CA LEU A 598 -40.35 -20.90 8.36
C LEU A 598 -41.71 -21.27 8.96
N THR A 599 -41.88 -22.55 9.28
CA THR A 599 -43.02 -23.06 10.05
C THR A 599 -42.59 -23.39 11.46
N ILE A 600 -43.24 -22.81 12.47
CA ILE A 600 -42.86 -22.95 13.88
C ILE A 600 -44.07 -23.10 14.80
N ARG A 601 -43.87 -23.72 15.97
CA ARG A 601 -44.89 -23.80 17.03
C ARG A 601 -44.94 -22.50 17.83
N ALA A 602 -46.14 -22.05 18.20
CA ALA A 602 -46.34 -20.90 19.09
C ALA A 602 -45.60 -21.07 20.43
N GLY A 603 -45.11 -19.96 20.98
CA GLY A 603 -44.28 -19.93 22.19
C GLY A 603 -42.80 -20.32 21.98
N ALA A 604 -42.42 -20.84 20.81
CA ALA A 604 -41.01 -21.07 20.46
C ALA A 604 -40.33 -19.79 19.92
N THR A 605 -39.09 -19.90 19.46
CA THR A 605 -38.31 -18.78 18.91
C THR A 605 -38.09 -18.94 17.41
N ALA A 606 -38.65 -18.05 16.60
CA ALA A 606 -38.35 -17.97 15.17
C ALA A 606 -37.00 -17.29 14.95
N ARG A 607 -36.26 -17.75 13.92
CA ARG A 607 -34.97 -17.20 13.50
C ARG A 607 -35.05 -16.90 11.99
N LEU A 608 -34.97 -15.64 11.63
CA LEU A 608 -35.00 -15.18 10.23
C LEU A 608 -33.61 -14.62 9.89
N GLU A 609 -32.91 -15.32 8.99
CA GLU A 609 -31.59 -14.93 8.49
C GLU A 609 -31.72 -14.19 7.15
N CYS A 610 -30.95 -13.13 6.94
CA CYS A 610 -30.79 -12.52 5.62
C CYS A 610 -29.46 -11.77 5.51
N ALA A 611 -28.44 -12.46 5.02
CA ALA A 611 -27.09 -11.90 4.87
C ALA A 611 -26.83 -11.53 3.40
N ALA A 612 -26.14 -10.41 3.18
CA ALA A 612 -25.79 -9.94 1.84
C ALA A 612 -24.38 -9.36 1.77
N SER A 613 -23.76 -9.46 0.60
CA SER A 613 -22.43 -8.92 0.29
C SER A 613 -22.53 -7.91 -0.86
N GLY A 614 -21.61 -6.94 -0.89
CA GLY A 614 -21.56 -5.86 -1.86
C GLY A 614 -20.47 -4.85 -1.51
N HIS A 615 -20.21 -3.88 -2.39
CA HIS A 615 -19.24 -2.81 -2.16
C HIS A 615 -19.84 -1.45 -2.55
N PRO A 616 -20.01 -0.48 -1.62
CA PRO A 616 -19.85 -0.59 -0.17
C PRO A 616 -20.72 -1.68 0.46
N SER A 617 -20.40 -2.11 1.67
CA SER A 617 -21.17 -3.14 2.39
C SER A 617 -22.66 -2.77 2.49
N PRO A 618 -23.59 -3.67 2.15
CA PRO A 618 -25.01 -3.35 2.15
C PRO A 618 -25.56 -3.25 3.58
N GLN A 619 -26.57 -2.39 3.74
CA GLN A 619 -27.44 -2.35 4.92
C GLN A 619 -28.63 -3.27 4.70
N ILE A 620 -28.96 -4.06 5.73
CA ILE A 620 -30.12 -4.96 5.73
C ILE A 620 -31.32 -4.25 6.37
N ALA A 621 -32.43 -4.19 5.65
CA ALA A 621 -33.72 -3.70 6.12
C ALA A 621 -34.79 -4.79 5.98
N TRP A 622 -35.72 -4.85 6.92
CA TRP A 622 -36.83 -5.82 6.92
C TRP A 622 -38.18 -5.12 6.93
N GLN A 623 -39.15 -5.75 6.26
CA GLN A 623 -40.57 -5.38 6.24
C GLN A 623 -41.43 -6.61 6.54
N LYS A 624 -42.64 -6.41 7.08
CA LYS A 624 -43.67 -7.44 7.25
C LYS A 624 -44.92 -7.03 6.47
N ASP A 625 -45.40 -7.91 5.59
CA ASP A 625 -46.58 -7.72 4.75
C ASP A 625 -46.55 -6.39 3.94
N GLY A 626 -45.34 -5.98 3.52
CA GLY A 626 -45.08 -4.71 2.81
C GLY A 626 -45.00 -3.46 3.70
N GLY A 627 -45.21 -3.59 5.02
CA GLY A 627 -45.13 -2.52 6.00
C GLY A 627 -43.94 -2.62 6.95
N THR A 628 -43.84 -1.65 7.86
CA THR A 628 -42.81 -1.59 8.92
C THR A 628 -43.37 -1.83 10.33
N ASP A 629 -44.64 -2.24 10.46
CA ASP A 629 -45.20 -2.66 11.74
C ASP A 629 -44.91 -4.15 12.00
N PHE A 630 -44.38 -4.43 13.18
CA PHE A 630 -44.01 -5.77 13.62
C PHE A 630 -44.64 -5.99 15.01
N PRO A 631 -45.67 -6.84 15.17
CA PRO A 631 -46.31 -7.09 16.46
C PRO A 631 -45.30 -7.50 17.55
N ALA A 632 -44.40 -8.43 17.20
CA ALA A 632 -43.25 -8.78 18.03
C ALA A 632 -42.34 -7.61 18.46
N ALA A 633 -42.16 -6.57 17.63
CA ALA A 633 -41.36 -5.40 18.02
C ALA A 633 -42.08 -4.52 19.05
N ARG A 634 -43.39 -4.30 18.86
CA ARG A 634 -44.26 -3.59 19.82
C ARG A 634 -44.24 -4.25 21.20
N GLU A 635 -44.23 -5.59 21.23
CA GLU A 635 -44.15 -6.39 22.45
C GLU A 635 -42.71 -6.68 22.94
N ARG A 636 -41.68 -6.14 22.27
CA ARG A 636 -40.24 -6.38 22.55
C ARG A 636 -39.78 -7.84 22.46
N ARG A 637 -40.56 -8.69 21.79
CA ARG A 637 -40.24 -10.08 21.41
C ARG A 637 -39.28 -10.17 20.22
N MET A 638 -39.07 -9.08 19.48
CA MET A 638 -38.12 -9.02 18.35
C MET A 638 -36.71 -8.65 18.82
N HIS A 639 -35.69 -9.41 18.39
CA HIS A 639 -34.28 -9.19 18.75
C HIS A 639 -33.38 -9.28 17.52
N VAL A 640 -32.66 -8.21 17.17
CA VAL A 640 -31.70 -8.16 16.05
C VAL A 640 -30.28 -8.36 16.59
N MET A 641 -29.48 -9.24 15.98
CA MET A 641 -28.07 -9.42 16.35
C MET A 641 -27.14 -8.64 15.39
N PRO A 642 -26.43 -7.57 15.83
CA PRO A 642 -25.70 -6.64 14.95
C PRO A 642 -24.44 -7.17 14.24
N ARG A 643 -24.28 -8.49 14.09
CA ARG A 643 -23.09 -9.14 13.49
C ARG A 643 -23.39 -10.29 12.55
N ASP A 644 -24.58 -10.88 12.63
CA ASP A 644 -24.89 -12.16 11.98
C ASP A 644 -25.94 -12.01 10.86
N ASP A 645 -26.46 -10.80 10.64
CA ASP A 645 -27.60 -10.47 9.78
C ASP A 645 -28.85 -11.34 10.04
N VAL A 646 -29.06 -11.65 11.33
CA VAL A 646 -30.19 -12.42 11.84
C VAL A 646 -31.00 -11.58 12.80
N PHE A 647 -32.33 -11.70 12.71
CA PHE A 647 -33.21 -11.35 13.81
C PHE A 647 -34.05 -12.55 14.26
N PHE A 648 -34.44 -12.51 15.53
CA PHE A 648 -35.27 -13.51 16.16
C PHE A 648 -36.61 -12.90 16.59
N ILE A 649 -37.64 -13.73 16.65
CA ILE A 649 -38.87 -13.46 17.39
C ILE A 649 -38.95 -14.53 18.48
N VAL A 650 -38.83 -14.14 19.75
CA VAL A 650 -39.09 -15.04 20.90
C VAL A 650 -40.58 -15.08 21.20
N ASP A 651 -41.07 -16.14 21.85
CA ASP A 651 -42.49 -16.31 22.20
C ASP A 651 -43.40 -16.02 20.99
N VAL A 652 -43.19 -16.76 19.89
CA VAL A 652 -43.89 -16.52 18.62
C VAL A 652 -45.40 -16.71 18.78
N LYS A 653 -46.19 -15.77 18.27
CA LYS A 653 -47.66 -15.75 18.32
C LYS A 653 -48.27 -15.83 16.93
N THR A 654 -49.54 -16.19 16.85
CA THR A 654 -50.32 -16.20 15.60
C THR A 654 -50.45 -14.82 14.94
N GLU A 655 -50.26 -13.72 15.67
CA GLU A 655 -50.14 -12.36 15.09
C GLU A 655 -48.83 -12.11 14.31
N ASP A 656 -47.79 -12.92 14.52
CA ASP A 656 -46.52 -12.78 13.80
C ASP A 656 -46.57 -13.43 12.40
N ILE A 657 -47.62 -14.18 12.06
CA ILE A 657 -47.81 -14.77 10.72
C ILE A 657 -47.80 -13.66 9.65
N GLY A 658 -47.04 -13.86 8.58
CA GLY A 658 -46.96 -12.92 7.46
C GLY A 658 -45.79 -13.19 6.51
N VAL A 659 -45.69 -12.37 5.46
CA VAL A 659 -44.56 -12.35 4.53
C VAL A 659 -43.53 -11.34 5.01
N TYR A 660 -42.33 -11.82 5.32
CA TYR A 660 -41.18 -11.04 5.74
C TYR A 660 -40.28 -10.78 4.52
N SER A 661 -40.19 -9.52 4.12
CA SER A 661 -39.35 -9.06 3.02
C SER A 661 -38.04 -8.50 3.56
N CYS A 662 -36.93 -9.13 3.23
CA CYS A 662 -35.59 -8.58 3.45
C CYS A 662 -35.15 -7.78 2.22
N THR A 663 -34.52 -6.62 2.44
CA THR A 663 -33.88 -5.82 1.40
C THR A 663 -32.45 -5.48 1.81
N ALA A 664 -31.49 -5.76 0.93
CA ALA A 664 -30.08 -5.42 1.08
C ALA A 664 -29.74 -4.26 0.14
N GLN A 665 -29.29 -3.12 0.67
CA GLN A 665 -29.08 -1.89 -0.10
C GLN A 665 -27.69 -1.26 0.13
N ASN A 666 -27.04 -0.80 -0.93
CA ASN A 666 -25.87 0.09 -0.88
C ASN A 666 -25.99 1.21 -1.94
N THR A 667 -24.91 1.94 -2.19
CA THR A 667 -24.85 3.04 -3.16
C THR A 667 -24.82 2.60 -4.63
N ALA A 668 -24.69 1.30 -4.94
CA ALA A 668 -24.88 0.77 -6.29
C ALA A 668 -26.33 0.38 -6.60
N GLY A 669 -27.11 0.02 -5.57
CA GLY A 669 -28.50 -0.41 -5.74
C GLY A 669 -29.01 -1.23 -4.54
N ALA A 670 -30.11 -1.94 -4.75
CA ALA A 670 -30.71 -2.82 -3.76
C ALA A 670 -31.21 -4.12 -4.39
N VAL A 671 -31.27 -5.19 -3.57
CA VAL A 671 -31.97 -6.45 -3.90
C VAL A 671 -32.88 -6.84 -2.74
N SER A 672 -34.01 -7.47 -3.06
CA SER A 672 -35.03 -7.88 -2.08
C SER A 672 -35.42 -9.35 -2.26
N ALA A 673 -35.73 -10.02 -1.15
CA ALA A 673 -36.19 -11.40 -1.12
C ALA A 673 -37.19 -11.62 0.03
N ASN A 674 -38.12 -12.56 -0.14
CA ASN A 674 -39.26 -12.77 0.74
C ASN A 674 -39.22 -14.16 1.39
N ALA A 675 -39.75 -14.26 2.62
CA ALA A 675 -40.00 -15.51 3.33
C ALA A 675 -41.30 -15.43 4.13
N THR A 676 -42.00 -16.56 4.27
CA THR A 676 -43.29 -16.66 4.96
C THR A 676 -43.09 -17.25 6.35
N LEU A 677 -43.53 -16.55 7.40
CA LEU A 677 -43.60 -17.10 8.75
C LEU A 677 -44.99 -17.70 8.98
N THR A 678 -45.05 -19.00 9.31
CA THR A 678 -46.28 -19.71 9.65
C THR A 678 -46.22 -20.28 11.07
N VAL A 679 -47.30 -20.09 11.83
CA VAL A 679 -47.35 -20.39 13.27
C VAL A 679 -48.42 -21.43 13.57
N LEU A 680 -48.00 -22.49 14.26
CA LEU A 680 -48.81 -23.65 14.60
C LEU A 680 -49.06 -23.71 16.12
N GLU A 681 -50.28 -24.03 16.52
CA GLU A 681 -50.73 -24.09 17.91
C GLU A 681 -51.29 -25.48 18.20
N THR A 682 -50.96 -26.05 19.37
CA THR A 682 -51.57 -27.32 19.81
C THR A 682 -53.08 -27.16 20.07
N PRO A 683 -53.85 -28.27 20.02
CA PRO A 683 -55.26 -28.24 20.39
C PRO A 683 -55.42 -27.73 21.83
N SER A 684 -56.42 -26.88 22.06
CA SER A 684 -56.72 -26.36 23.40
C SER A 684 -58.20 -26.02 23.58
N PHE A 685 -58.68 -26.10 24.81
CA PHE A 685 -60.05 -25.73 25.16
C PHE A 685 -60.19 -24.20 25.29
N LEU A 686 -60.93 -23.57 24.37
CA LEU A 686 -61.23 -22.14 24.44
C LEU A 686 -62.23 -21.80 25.55
N ARG A 687 -62.93 -22.80 26.09
CA ARG A 687 -63.77 -22.74 27.29
C ARG A 687 -63.67 -24.08 28.03
N PRO A 688 -63.69 -24.09 29.37
CA PRO A 688 -63.76 -25.35 30.12
C PRO A 688 -65.07 -26.09 29.81
N LEU A 689 -65.02 -27.43 29.80
CA LEU A 689 -66.24 -28.22 29.82
C LEU A 689 -66.93 -28.06 31.19
N LEU A 690 -68.26 -28.06 31.19
CA LEU A 690 -69.07 -27.85 32.39
C LEU A 690 -70.09 -28.99 32.52
N ASP A 691 -70.07 -29.67 33.66
CA ASP A 691 -71.01 -30.75 34.00
C ASP A 691 -72.46 -30.31 33.79
N ARG A 692 -73.28 -31.18 33.22
CA ARG A 692 -74.64 -30.89 32.79
C ARG A 692 -75.64 -31.79 33.51
N VAL A 693 -76.63 -31.17 34.14
CA VAL A 693 -77.80 -31.84 34.70
C VAL A 693 -79.00 -31.52 33.81
N VAL A 694 -79.79 -32.55 33.48
CA VAL A 694 -80.89 -32.51 32.51
C VAL A 694 -82.04 -33.37 33.04
N VAL A 695 -83.30 -32.97 32.89
CA VAL A 695 -84.45 -33.82 33.27
C VAL A 695 -84.74 -34.82 32.15
N LYS A 696 -85.16 -36.04 32.52
CA LYS A 696 -85.55 -37.08 31.57
C LYS A 696 -86.58 -36.56 30.56
N GLY A 697 -86.26 -36.65 29.26
CA GLY A 697 -87.05 -36.12 28.15
C GLY A 697 -86.63 -34.72 27.64
N GLU A 698 -85.73 -34.01 28.31
CA GLU A 698 -85.15 -32.75 27.81
C GLU A 698 -83.96 -32.99 26.87
N THR A 699 -83.49 -31.91 26.21
CA THR A 699 -82.31 -31.95 25.34
C THR A 699 -81.03 -31.57 26.11
N ALA A 700 -80.06 -32.48 26.17
CA ALA A 700 -78.71 -32.18 26.62
C ALA A 700 -77.87 -31.53 25.51
N VAL A 701 -76.98 -30.61 25.88
CA VAL A 701 -75.97 -30.04 24.98
C VAL A 701 -74.64 -30.00 25.71
N LEU A 702 -73.65 -30.72 25.20
CA LEU A 702 -72.28 -30.76 25.68
C LEU A 702 -71.39 -29.96 24.72
N GLN A 703 -70.54 -29.09 25.25
CA GLN A 703 -69.75 -28.13 24.45
C GLN A 703 -68.25 -28.42 24.60
N CYS A 704 -67.56 -28.53 23.47
CA CYS A 704 -66.13 -28.75 23.34
C CYS A 704 -65.57 -27.76 22.30
N ILE A 705 -65.47 -26.49 22.68
CA ILE A 705 -65.00 -25.43 21.78
C ILE A 705 -63.47 -25.46 21.73
N ALA A 706 -62.93 -25.86 20.58
CA ALA A 706 -61.51 -26.13 20.37
C ALA A 706 -60.80 -25.01 19.60
N GLY A 707 -59.62 -24.61 20.08
CA GLY A 707 -58.65 -23.78 19.39
C GLY A 707 -57.42 -24.60 18.95
N GLY A 708 -56.56 -24.00 18.13
CA GLY A 708 -55.33 -24.62 17.60
C GLY A 708 -55.13 -24.39 16.11
N SER A 709 -53.89 -24.49 15.65
CA SER A 709 -53.44 -24.25 14.28
C SER A 709 -52.49 -25.39 13.84
N PRO A 710 -52.84 -26.23 12.85
CA PRO A 710 -54.11 -26.24 12.11
C PRO A 710 -55.32 -26.58 13.02
N PRO A 711 -56.55 -26.23 12.62
CA PRO A 711 -57.76 -26.53 13.40
C PRO A 711 -57.86 -28.03 13.75
N PRO A 712 -58.10 -28.39 15.03
CA PRO A 712 -58.11 -29.78 15.45
C PRO A 712 -59.38 -30.52 15.01
N ARG A 713 -59.24 -31.84 14.82
CA ARG A 713 -60.36 -32.78 14.62
C ARG A 713 -60.85 -33.29 15.97
N LEU A 714 -62.16 -33.28 16.18
CA LEU A 714 -62.79 -33.69 17.44
C LEU A 714 -63.47 -35.06 17.34
N ASN A 715 -63.30 -35.84 18.40
CA ASN A 715 -63.92 -37.14 18.65
C ASN A 715 -64.59 -37.14 20.03
N TRP A 716 -65.68 -37.89 20.18
CA TRP A 716 -66.40 -38.02 21.46
C TRP A 716 -66.51 -39.49 21.88
N THR A 717 -66.27 -39.74 23.16
CA THR A 717 -66.44 -41.05 23.82
C THR A 717 -67.33 -40.89 25.05
N LYS A 718 -67.93 -42.00 25.52
CA LYS A 718 -68.77 -42.04 26.72
C LYS A 718 -68.32 -43.22 27.58
N ASP A 719 -68.08 -42.96 28.86
CA ASP A 719 -67.64 -43.95 29.86
C ASP A 719 -66.45 -44.79 29.33
N ASP A 720 -65.41 -44.06 28.91
CA ASP A 720 -64.17 -44.54 28.25
C ASP A 720 -64.35 -45.40 26.98
N SER A 721 -65.58 -45.48 26.45
CA SER A 721 -65.96 -46.31 25.30
C SER A 721 -66.35 -45.46 24.08
N PRO A 722 -66.19 -45.96 22.84
CA PRO A 722 -66.67 -45.27 21.64
C PRO A 722 -68.16 -44.95 21.72
N LEU A 723 -68.52 -43.67 21.56
CA LEU A 723 -69.89 -43.19 21.72
C LEU A 723 -70.83 -43.91 20.74
N GLN A 724 -71.82 -44.61 21.29
CA GLN A 724 -72.85 -45.30 20.49
C GLN A 724 -73.86 -44.28 19.96
N VAL A 725 -73.57 -43.71 18.79
CA VAL A 725 -74.41 -42.69 18.15
C VAL A 725 -75.75 -43.31 17.71
N THR A 726 -76.84 -42.81 18.29
CA THR A 726 -78.23 -43.14 17.93
C THR A 726 -78.88 -41.96 17.20
N GLU A 727 -80.08 -42.13 16.64
CA GLU A 727 -80.87 -41.02 16.06
C GLU A 727 -81.13 -39.84 17.02
N ARG A 728 -81.07 -40.07 18.34
CA ARG A 728 -81.14 -39.01 19.37
C ARG A 728 -79.86 -38.16 19.53
N HIS A 729 -78.73 -38.56 18.94
CA HIS A 729 -77.43 -37.92 19.08
C HIS A 729 -77.07 -37.11 17.82
N PHE A 730 -76.89 -35.79 17.95
CA PHE A 730 -76.56 -34.87 16.86
C PHE A 730 -75.24 -34.14 17.12
N PHE A 731 -74.41 -34.02 16.09
CA PHE A 731 -73.16 -33.23 16.13
C PHE A 731 -73.32 -31.93 15.36
N ALA A 732 -72.87 -30.82 15.93
CA ALA A 732 -72.88 -29.50 15.28
C ALA A 732 -71.54 -28.77 15.45
N ALA A 733 -71.33 -27.73 14.64
CA ALA A 733 -70.13 -26.90 14.63
C ALA A 733 -68.81 -27.71 14.51
N GLY A 734 -68.72 -28.65 13.57
CA GLY A 734 -67.51 -29.47 13.37
C GLY A 734 -67.22 -30.40 14.56
N ASN A 735 -68.25 -31.05 15.10
CA ASN A 735 -68.24 -31.88 16.30
C ASN A 735 -67.93 -31.13 17.63
N GLN A 736 -67.83 -29.80 17.63
CA GLN A 736 -67.64 -29.01 18.87
C GLN A 736 -68.88 -28.99 19.77
N LEU A 737 -70.05 -29.34 19.24
CA LEU A 737 -71.30 -29.49 19.99
C LEU A 737 -71.82 -30.92 19.84
N LEU A 738 -72.04 -31.59 20.97
CA LEU A 738 -72.75 -32.86 21.05
C LEU A 738 -74.12 -32.62 21.70
N ILE A 739 -75.19 -32.85 20.94
CA ILE A 739 -76.57 -32.61 21.33
C ILE A 739 -77.26 -33.97 21.48
N ILE A 740 -77.99 -34.18 22.58
CA ILE A 740 -78.73 -35.42 22.85
C ILE A 740 -80.18 -35.03 23.14
N VAL A 741 -81.10 -35.36 22.23
CA VAL A 741 -82.55 -35.09 22.41
C VAL A 741 -83.23 -36.23 23.16
N ASP A 742 -84.31 -35.93 23.87
CA ASP A 742 -85.06 -36.92 24.66
C ASP A 742 -84.14 -37.72 25.60
N ALA A 743 -83.47 -37.02 26.52
CA ALA A 743 -82.47 -37.61 27.41
C ALA A 743 -83.06 -38.72 28.28
N ALA A 744 -82.45 -39.90 28.22
CA ALA A 744 -82.86 -41.11 28.93
C ALA A 744 -81.83 -41.50 29.99
N ASP A 745 -82.21 -42.38 30.93
CA ASP A 745 -81.35 -42.74 32.08
C ASP A 745 -80.01 -43.37 31.64
N GLY A 746 -79.97 -44.01 30.47
CA GLY A 746 -78.76 -44.59 29.86
C GLY A 746 -77.80 -43.59 29.21
N ASP A 747 -78.24 -42.34 28.98
CA ASP A 747 -77.36 -41.26 28.50
C ASP A 747 -76.53 -40.66 29.65
N ALA A 748 -76.92 -40.87 30.91
CA ALA A 748 -76.12 -40.46 32.05
C ALA A 748 -74.75 -41.15 32.04
N GLY A 749 -73.67 -40.40 32.30
CA GLY A 749 -72.29 -40.89 32.20
C GLY A 749 -71.27 -39.77 32.07
N THR A 750 -70.00 -40.15 31.94
CA THR A 750 -68.89 -39.22 31.66
C THR A 750 -68.57 -39.24 30.18
N TYR A 751 -68.77 -38.12 29.50
CA TYR A 751 -68.39 -37.92 28.10
C TYR A 751 -66.99 -37.31 28.04
N THR A 752 -66.13 -37.84 27.19
CA THR A 752 -64.78 -37.30 26.95
C THR A 752 -64.71 -36.79 25.52
N CYS A 753 -64.44 -35.50 25.37
CA CYS A 753 -64.06 -34.90 24.10
C CYS A 753 -62.54 -35.01 23.93
N GLU A 754 -62.10 -35.61 22.83
CA GLU A 754 -60.71 -35.66 22.39
C GLU A 754 -60.54 -34.79 21.14
N MET A 755 -59.64 -33.82 21.19
CA MET A 755 -59.29 -32.97 20.06
C MET A 755 -57.85 -33.22 19.61
N SER A 756 -57.61 -33.29 18.30
CA SER A 756 -56.34 -33.74 17.73
C SER A 756 -55.90 -32.90 16.52
N ASN A 757 -54.65 -32.45 16.50
CA ASN A 757 -54.00 -31.89 15.30
C ASN A 757 -52.56 -32.44 15.16
N PRO A 758 -51.81 -32.12 14.09
CA PRO A 758 -50.47 -32.67 13.89
C PRO A 758 -49.43 -32.36 14.99
N LEU A 759 -49.70 -31.42 15.91
CA LEU A 759 -48.82 -31.09 17.04
C LEU A 759 -49.16 -31.84 18.34
N GLY A 760 -50.32 -32.50 18.44
CA GLY A 760 -50.72 -33.21 19.65
C GLY A 760 -52.22 -33.48 19.79
N THR A 761 -52.58 -34.00 20.96
CA THR A 761 -53.94 -34.40 21.35
C THR A 761 -54.26 -33.86 22.74
N GLU A 762 -55.43 -33.26 22.92
CA GLU A 762 -55.91 -32.72 24.19
C GLU A 762 -57.28 -33.33 24.52
N ARG A 763 -57.54 -33.65 25.80
CA ARG A 763 -58.73 -34.38 26.24
C ARG A 763 -59.41 -33.70 27.42
N GLY A 764 -60.74 -33.66 27.42
CA GLY A 764 -61.54 -33.01 28.44
C GLY A 764 -62.84 -33.76 28.70
N ASN A 765 -63.17 -33.91 29.98
CA ASN A 765 -64.28 -34.75 30.44
C ASN A 765 -65.44 -33.87 30.92
N VAL A 766 -66.67 -34.33 30.73
CA VAL A 766 -67.90 -33.71 31.21
C VAL A 766 -68.89 -34.77 31.66
N ARG A 767 -69.52 -34.59 32.82
CA ARG A 767 -70.57 -35.49 33.29
C ARG A 767 -71.93 -35.02 32.84
N LEU A 768 -72.71 -35.94 32.28
CA LEU A 768 -74.14 -35.78 32.06
C LEU A 768 -74.88 -36.55 33.14
N ALA A 769 -75.72 -35.86 33.92
CA ALA A 769 -76.62 -36.46 34.89
C ALA A 769 -78.07 -36.26 34.43
N VAL A 770 -78.81 -37.36 34.29
CA VAL A 770 -80.23 -37.35 33.93
C VAL A 770 -81.06 -37.54 35.19
N LEU A 771 -81.95 -36.59 35.50
CA LEU A 771 -82.82 -36.65 36.68
C LEU A 771 -84.20 -37.21 36.32
N PRO A 772 -84.80 -38.05 37.19
CA PRO A 772 -86.19 -38.48 37.03
C PRO A 772 -87.14 -37.28 37.13
N ASN A 773 -88.19 -37.27 36.30
CA ASN A 773 -89.18 -36.19 36.27
C ASN A 773 -89.99 -36.19 37.59
N PRO A 774 -89.90 -35.12 38.42
CA PRO A 774 -90.32 -35.17 39.83
C PRO A 774 -91.83 -34.93 40.07
N ASN A 775 -92.68 -34.99 39.04
CA ASN A 775 -94.04 -34.43 39.10
C ASN A 775 -95.19 -35.45 39.14
N CYS A 776 -94.97 -36.59 39.80
CA CYS A 776 -96.02 -37.57 40.17
C CYS A 776 -95.77 -38.11 41.60
N ASP A 777 -96.20 -37.39 42.65
CA ASP A 777 -97.16 -37.90 43.65
C ASP A 777 -97.37 -36.99 44.88
N SER A 778 -98.65 -36.88 45.30
CA SER A 778 -99.16 -36.53 46.64
C SER A 778 -98.89 -35.16 47.32
N GLY A 779 -99.98 -34.41 47.56
CA GLY A 779 -100.46 -34.13 48.94
C GLY A 779 -100.13 -32.77 49.62
N PRO A 780 -101.13 -31.92 49.96
CA PRO A 780 -100.89 -30.60 50.56
C PRO A 780 -101.49 -30.31 51.98
N ALA A 781 -100.77 -29.54 52.80
CA ALA A 781 -101.22 -28.65 53.90
C ALA A 781 -100.01 -27.75 54.31
N ALA A 782 -100.02 -26.42 54.47
CA ALA A 782 -100.89 -25.49 55.22
C ALA A 782 -100.73 -25.60 56.76
N SER A 783 -100.47 -24.54 57.54
CA SER A 783 -99.99 -23.14 57.32
C SER A 783 -99.45 -22.59 58.69
N GLY A 784 -98.85 -21.41 58.89
CA GLY A 784 -98.54 -20.22 58.07
C GLY A 784 -97.33 -19.46 58.70
N ALA A 785 -97.27 -18.13 58.87
CA ALA A 785 -98.20 -17.03 58.52
C ALA A 785 -97.48 -15.65 58.48
N LEU A 786 -98.05 -14.71 57.72
CA LEU A 786 -97.83 -13.23 57.69
C LEU A 786 -96.47 -12.67 57.20
N GLY A 787 -96.54 -11.91 56.10
CA GLY A 787 -95.49 -11.06 55.52
C GLY A 787 -95.76 -10.79 54.02
N PRO A 788 -96.16 -9.57 53.60
CA PRO A 788 -96.68 -9.34 52.25
C PRO A 788 -95.70 -8.68 51.26
N GLU A 789 -95.72 -9.11 50.00
CA GLU A 789 -95.68 -8.24 48.79
C GLU A 789 -96.12 -9.08 47.55
N GLU A 790 -96.33 -8.43 46.40
CA GLU A 790 -97.37 -8.84 45.42
C GLU A 790 -96.93 -9.75 44.25
N ASP A 791 -97.94 -10.33 43.57
CA ASP A 791 -97.86 -11.39 42.54
C ASP A 791 -97.17 -11.00 41.21
N GLY A 792 -96.63 -12.00 40.47
CA GLY A 792 -96.55 -11.89 39.00
C GLY A 792 -95.52 -12.73 38.20
N TRP A 793 -95.87 -13.98 37.87
CA TRP A 793 -95.41 -14.71 36.66
C TRP A 793 -93.90 -14.87 36.38
N THR A 794 -93.30 -15.98 36.85
CA THR A 794 -91.99 -16.45 36.36
C THR A 794 -92.08 -17.03 34.94
N THR A 795 -91.64 -16.27 33.92
CA THR A 795 -91.61 -16.74 32.53
C THR A 795 -90.22 -17.26 32.16
N VAL A 796 -90.02 -18.58 32.17
CA VAL A 796 -88.74 -19.21 31.78
C VAL A 796 -88.61 -19.25 30.26
N GLY A 797 -88.01 -18.20 29.68
CA GLY A 797 -87.62 -18.14 28.27
C GLY A 797 -86.11 -18.09 28.10
N ILE A 798 -85.52 -19.10 27.45
CA ILE A 798 -84.09 -19.10 27.16
C ILE A 798 -83.81 -18.12 26.02
N VAL A 799 -83.11 -17.02 26.34
CA VAL A 799 -82.61 -16.07 25.34
C VAL A 799 -81.27 -16.56 24.81
N ILE A 800 -81.25 -17.01 23.56
CA ILE A 800 -80.00 -17.26 22.82
C ILE A 800 -79.66 -15.98 22.06
N ILE A 801 -78.51 -15.37 22.40
CA ILE A 801 -77.98 -14.20 21.69
C ILE A 801 -76.94 -14.69 20.68
N ALA A 802 -77.29 -14.63 19.39
CA ALA A 802 -76.33 -14.82 18.32
C ALA A 802 -75.70 -13.46 17.97
N VAL A 803 -74.42 -13.30 18.31
CA VAL A 803 -73.62 -12.12 17.95
C VAL A 803 -72.80 -12.49 16.72
N VAL A 804 -73.17 -11.96 15.55
CA VAL A 804 -72.43 -12.15 14.31
C VAL A 804 -71.64 -10.88 14.02
N CYS A 805 -70.33 -11.03 13.80
CA CYS A 805 -69.44 -9.96 13.38
C CYS A 805 -69.21 -10.08 11.87
N CYS A 806 -69.60 -9.06 11.11
CA CYS A 806 -69.35 -8.99 9.67
C CYS A 806 -68.34 -7.87 9.40
N VAL A 807 -67.25 -8.20 8.71
CA VAL A 807 -66.25 -7.23 8.26
C VAL A 807 -66.72 -6.63 6.94
N VAL A 808 -66.93 -5.31 6.90
CA VAL A 808 -67.18 -4.57 5.65
C VAL A 808 -66.24 -3.38 5.63
N GLY A 809 -65.13 -3.52 4.88
CA GLY A 809 -64.02 -2.57 4.94
C GLY A 809 -63.27 -2.66 6.27
N THR A 810 -62.85 -1.52 6.82
CA THR A 810 -61.95 -1.42 7.98
C THR A 810 -62.65 -1.29 9.34
N SER A 811 -63.97 -1.45 9.41
CA SER A 811 -64.75 -1.33 10.65
C SER A 811 -65.57 -2.58 10.95
N LEU A 812 -65.59 -2.98 12.23
CA LEU A 812 -66.38 -4.12 12.71
C LEU A 812 -67.77 -3.64 13.15
N VAL A 813 -68.82 -4.20 12.57
CA VAL A 813 -70.21 -3.95 12.99
C VAL A 813 -70.78 -5.21 13.63
N TRP A 814 -71.35 -5.05 14.83
CA TRP A 814 -71.96 -6.11 15.61
C TRP A 814 -73.46 -6.16 15.36
N VAL A 815 -73.96 -7.27 14.80
CA VAL A 815 -75.41 -7.50 14.70
C VAL A 815 -75.82 -8.49 15.79
N VAL A 816 -76.73 -8.04 16.66
CA VAL A 816 -77.24 -8.80 17.80
C VAL A 816 -78.62 -9.33 17.44
N ILE A 817 -78.75 -10.65 17.23
CA ILE A 817 -80.03 -11.29 16.94
C ILE A 817 -80.51 -12.01 18.21
N ILE A 818 -81.71 -11.64 18.66
CA ILE A 818 -82.38 -12.18 19.85
C ILE A 818 -83.52 -13.08 19.38
N TYR A 819 -83.49 -14.35 19.79
CA TYR A 819 -84.52 -15.32 19.42
C TYR A 819 -85.39 -15.68 20.63
N HIS A 820 -86.71 -15.49 20.52
CA HIS A 820 -87.69 -15.99 21.50
C HIS A 820 -88.40 -17.23 20.94
N THR A 821 -88.35 -18.34 21.66
CA THR A 821 -89.22 -19.49 21.39
C THR A 821 -90.34 -19.55 22.43
N ARG A 822 -91.58 -19.75 21.98
CA ARG A 822 -92.78 -19.87 22.82
C ARG A 822 -93.53 -21.13 22.41
N ARG A 823 -93.34 -22.21 23.17
CA ARG A 823 -94.01 -23.50 22.88
C ARG A 823 -95.50 -23.42 23.24
N ARG A 824 -96.35 -23.90 22.34
CA ARG A 824 -97.80 -24.06 22.53
C ARG A 824 -98.10 -25.54 22.31
N ASN A 825 -98.66 -26.21 23.31
CA ASN A 825 -99.14 -27.59 23.17
C ASN A 825 -100.50 -27.56 22.48
N GLU A 826 -100.55 -28.00 21.23
CA GLU A 826 -101.77 -28.47 20.58
C GLU A 826 -101.44 -29.79 19.89
N ASP A 827 -102.27 -30.80 20.13
CA ASP A 827 -102.04 -32.19 19.76
C ASP A 827 -103.14 -32.65 18.79
N CYS A 828 -102.81 -33.60 17.91
CA CYS A 828 -103.75 -34.36 17.06
C CYS A 828 -104.79 -33.60 16.21
N SER A 829 -104.55 -33.52 14.89
CA SER A 829 -105.52 -34.02 13.89
C SER A 829 -104.86 -34.23 12.52
N VAL A 830 -105.49 -35.08 11.68
CA VAL A 830 -104.93 -35.58 10.42
C VAL A 830 -106.04 -35.60 9.35
N THR A 831 -105.78 -35.08 8.15
CA THR A 831 -106.10 -35.70 6.83
C THR A 831 -105.68 -34.81 5.64
N ASN A 832 -105.42 -35.45 4.49
CA ASN A 832 -105.16 -34.80 3.19
C ASN A 832 -106.45 -34.29 2.51
N THR A 833 -106.32 -33.35 1.57
CA THR A 833 -106.94 -33.41 0.22
C THR A 833 -106.24 -32.45 -0.74
N ASP A 834 -106.26 -32.78 -2.04
CA ASP A 834 -105.68 -32.00 -3.15
C ASP A 834 -106.67 -30.99 -3.80
N GLU A 835 -106.14 -30.22 -4.75
CA GLU A 835 -106.81 -29.74 -5.99
C GLU A 835 -107.79 -28.53 -5.94
N THR A 836 -107.37 -27.33 -6.43
CA THR A 836 -107.80 -26.73 -7.74
C THR A 836 -107.57 -25.19 -7.90
N ASN A 837 -107.05 -24.79 -9.09
CA ASN A 837 -107.33 -23.61 -9.95
C ASN A 837 -107.35 -22.12 -9.46
N LEU A 838 -106.34 -21.34 -9.94
CA LEU A 838 -106.37 -20.13 -10.86
C LEU A 838 -107.52 -19.08 -10.82
N PRO A 839 -107.34 -17.79 -11.27
CA PRO A 839 -106.17 -17.00 -11.77
C PRO A 839 -106.03 -15.63 -10.97
N PRO A 840 -105.78 -14.37 -11.47
CA PRO A 840 -105.20 -13.77 -12.71
C PRO A 840 -104.20 -12.56 -12.53
N ASP A 841 -103.80 -11.93 -13.66
CA ASP A 841 -103.40 -10.52 -14.00
C ASP A 841 -102.71 -9.56 -12.97
N ILE A 842 -101.44 -9.12 -13.12
CA ILE A 842 -100.84 -8.12 -14.08
C ILE A 842 -101.44 -6.71 -13.93
N PRO A 843 -100.67 -5.58 -13.85
CA PRO A 843 -99.30 -5.26 -14.37
C PRO A 843 -98.30 -4.75 -13.28
N SER A 844 -97.09 -4.18 -13.48
CA SER A 844 -95.97 -4.13 -14.48
C SER A 844 -94.75 -3.42 -13.78
N TYR A 845 -93.60 -2.95 -14.31
CA TYR A 845 -92.96 -2.78 -15.63
C TYR A 845 -91.40 -2.56 -15.48
N LEU A 846 -90.67 -2.24 -16.56
CA LEU A 846 -89.40 -1.45 -16.72
C LEU A 846 -88.37 -1.40 -15.55
N SER A 847 -87.06 -1.73 -15.68
CA SER A 847 -86.11 -1.82 -16.82
C SER A 847 -85.80 -0.45 -17.49
N SER A 848 -84.63 -0.13 -18.08
CA SER A 848 -83.31 -0.78 -18.27
C SER A 848 -82.35 0.22 -18.99
N GLN A 849 -81.07 -0.16 -19.23
CA GLN A 849 -80.06 0.55 -20.07
C GLN A 849 -79.45 1.83 -19.44
N GLY A 850 -78.21 2.26 -19.76
CA GLY A 850 -77.10 1.55 -20.40
C GLY A 850 -76.75 1.93 -21.84
N THR A 851 -75.93 2.97 -22.04
CA THR A 851 -75.26 3.32 -23.32
C THR A 851 -73.98 4.13 -23.10
N LEU A 852 -73.08 4.13 -24.09
CA LEU A 852 -71.90 5.02 -24.17
C LEU A 852 -72.23 6.28 -24.97
N ALA A 853 -71.56 7.41 -24.70
CA ALA A 853 -71.04 8.33 -25.71
C ALA A 853 -70.09 9.39 -25.11
N GLU A 854 -69.21 9.91 -25.98
CA GLU A 854 -68.05 10.78 -25.74
C GLU A 854 -68.31 12.23 -25.24
N ARG A 855 -67.18 12.91 -24.97
CA ARG A 855 -66.83 14.34 -25.23
C ARG A 855 -66.95 15.42 -24.14
N GLN A 856 -65.76 15.96 -23.85
CA GLN A 856 -65.36 17.37 -23.78
C GLN A 856 -65.74 18.26 -22.58
N ASP A 857 -64.67 18.86 -22.04
CA ASP A 857 -64.48 20.28 -21.69
C ASP A 857 -65.55 21.00 -20.83
N GLY A 858 -65.17 21.46 -19.63
CA GLY A 858 -66.02 22.42 -18.89
C GLY A 858 -65.68 22.75 -17.44
N TYR A 859 -64.60 23.51 -17.22
CA TYR A 859 -64.50 24.60 -16.22
C TYR A 859 -65.25 24.59 -14.85
N MET A 860 -64.44 24.73 -13.79
CA MET A 860 -64.63 25.57 -12.59
C MET A 860 -65.71 25.26 -11.51
N ALA A 861 -65.22 25.26 -10.25
CA ALA A 861 -65.74 26.04 -9.10
C ALA A 861 -67.14 25.73 -8.51
N SER A 862 -67.46 26.02 -7.24
CA SER A 862 -66.69 26.24 -5.99
C SER A 862 -67.66 26.42 -4.81
N GLU A 863 -67.16 26.37 -3.56
CA GLU A 863 -67.81 26.98 -2.36
C GLU A 863 -69.19 26.43 -1.90
N SER A 864 -69.74 26.80 -0.73
CA SER A 864 -69.15 26.98 0.62
C SER A 864 -70.24 27.06 1.72
N GLY A 865 -69.83 26.90 3.00
CA GLY A 865 -70.56 27.39 4.18
C GLY A 865 -71.69 26.53 4.78
N SER A 866 -72.16 26.77 6.02
CA SER A 866 -71.56 27.57 7.12
C SER A 866 -72.29 27.42 8.47
N SER A 867 -71.54 27.43 9.59
CA SER A 867 -71.88 28.07 10.90
C SER A 867 -73.13 27.59 11.71
N HIS A 868 -73.40 27.93 12.98
CA HIS A 868 -72.64 28.34 14.19
C HIS A 868 -73.58 28.27 15.43
N GLN A 869 -73.09 28.10 16.67
CA GLN A 869 -73.37 28.95 17.85
C GLN A 869 -72.63 28.50 19.14
N TYR A 870 -72.93 29.11 20.30
CA TYR A 870 -71.91 29.72 21.18
C TYR A 870 -72.28 29.73 22.69
N ILE A 871 -71.50 30.49 23.50
CA ILE A 871 -71.64 30.86 24.93
C ILE A 871 -70.82 29.95 25.87
N SER A 872 -69.98 30.41 26.80
CA SER A 872 -69.36 31.75 27.06
C SER A 872 -68.24 31.61 28.13
N SER A 873 -67.46 32.63 28.52
CA SER A 873 -66.67 33.64 27.77
C SER A 873 -65.73 34.40 28.74
N SER A 874 -64.79 35.21 28.22
CA SER A 874 -63.89 36.12 28.96
C SER A 874 -62.80 35.44 29.83
N ILE A 875 -61.68 36.07 30.22
CA ILE A 875 -61.07 37.35 29.81
C ILE A 875 -59.53 37.20 29.91
N GLY A 876 -58.68 37.84 29.10
CA GLY A 876 -58.93 38.60 27.87
C GLY A 876 -57.68 39.36 27.41
N GLY A 877 -57.15 39.04 26.22
CA GLY A 877 -55.85 39.54 25.74
C GLY A 877 -54.65 38.81 26.37
N PHE A 878 -53.40 39.09 26.01
CA PHE A 878 -52.84 40.10 25.08
C PHE A 878 -51.59 39.51 24.37
N TYR A 879 -51.30 39.73 23.07
CA TYR A 879 -52.10 40.48 22.07
C TYR A 879 -51.98 40.00 20.60
N MET A 880 -50.98 40.48 19.83
CA MET A 880 -50.89 40.42 18.35
C MET A 880 -49.41 40.52 17.87
N PRO A 881 -49.06 40.34 16.57
CA PRO A 881 -49.84 39.86 15.40
C PRO A 881 -49.16 38.75 14.53
N HIS A 882 -49.82 38.36 13.43
CA HIS A 882 -49.36 37.51 12.30
C HIS A 882 -48.31 38.15 11.36
N LYS A 883 -47.61 37.31 10.55
CA LYS A 883 -47.43 37.34 9.06
C LYS A 883 -46.21 36.51 8.59
N ASP A 884 -46.03 36.04 7.35
CA ASP A 884 -46.91 35.59 6.24
C ASP A 884 -46.04 34.78 5.21
N MET A 885 -46.62 34.26 4.11
CA MET A 885 -45.92 33.40 3.11
C MET A 885 -45.36 34.12 1.85
N ASN A 886 -44.51 33.37 1.10
CA ASN A 886 -44.41 33.30 -0.38
C ASN A 886 -43.53 34.26 -1.24
N SER A 887 -42.51 33.65 -1.86
CA SER A 887 -42.27 33.48 -3.33
C SER A 887 -41.77 34.60 -4.27
N LEU A 888 -40.80 34.20 -5.12
CA LEU A 888 -40.53 34.56 -6.54
C LEU A 888 -39.81 35.87 -6.94
N CYS A 889 -38.80 35.69 -7.81
CA CYS A 889 -38.25 36.51 -8.92
C CYS A 889 -38.46 38.04 -8.93
N GLN A 890 -37.42 38.88 -9.13
CA GLN A 890 -36.67 39.00 -10.41
C GLN A 890 -35.31 39.74 -10.29
N LEU A 891 -34.47 39.49 -11.32
CA LEU A 891 -33.40 40.29 -11.96
C LEU A 891 -32.98 41.69 -11.40
N ASP A 892 -31.65 41.88 -11.35
CA ASP A 892 -30.83 42.82 -12.18
C ASP A 892 -29.86 43.85 -11.52
N THR A 893 -28.74 44.07 -12.25
CA THR A 893 -27.72 45.15 -12.18
C THR A 893 -26.73 45.29 -11.00
N GLY A 894 -25.42 45.14 -11.33
CA GLY A 894 -24.25 45.80 -10.70
C GLY A 894 -23.73 45.28 -9.35
N SER A 895 -22.46 45.49 -8.95
CA SER A 895 -21.23 45.88 -9.68
C SER A 895 -19.99 45.55 -8.83
N GLU A 896 -18.78 45.79 -9.36
CA GLU A 896 -17.47 45.52 -8.73
C GLU A 896 -17.24 46.19 -7.36
N ALA A 897 -16.49 45.51 -6.45
CA ALA A 897 -15.34 46.06 -5.71
C ALA A 897 -14.73 45.04 -4.72
N ASP A 898 -13.40 45.06 -4.55
CA ASP A 898 -12.66 44.29 -3.55
C ASP A 898 -12.75 44.90 -2.13
N MET A 899 -12.58 44.06 -1.09
CA MET A 899 -11.90 44.51 0.14
C MET A 899 -11.36 43.34 1.00
N GLU A 900 -10.08 43.43 1.39
CA GLU A 900 -9.55 42.68 2.53
C GLU A 900 -9.87 43.40 3.84
N ALA A 901 -10.35 42.67 4.86
CA ALA A 901 -10.22 43.04 6.27
C ALA A 901 -10.42 41.80 7.17
N ALA A 902 -9.67 41.72 8.28
CA ALA A 902 -9.82 40.69 9.30
C ALA A 902 -10.47 41.26 10.58
N ILE A 903 -11.00 40.39 11.46
CA ILE A 903 -11.08 40.56 12.93
C ILE A 903 -11.53 39.23 13.60
N ASP A 904 -11.13 39.06 14.87
CA ASP A 904 -11.27 37.95 15.84
C ASP A 904 -12.54 37.05 15.85
N PRO A 905 -12.46 35.93 16.59
CA PRO A 905 -13.29 35.88 17.80
C PRO A 905 -12.54 35.42 19.08
N LEU A 906 -12.92 35.94 20.25
CA LEU A 906 -12.23 35.68 21.52
C LEU A 906 -13.20 35.40 22.70
N LEU A 907 -13.20 34.14 23.17
CA LEU A 907 -13.79 33.54 24.40
C LEU A 907 -15.25 33.84 24.85
N CYS A 908 -16.02 32.76 25.05
CA CYS A 908 -16.55 32.31 26.36
C CYS A 908 -16.92 30.80 26.28
N HIS A 909 -16.24 29.86 26.95
CA HIS A 909 -16.43 29.41 28.34
C HIS A 909 -17.74 28.63 28.65
N TYR A 910 -17.64 27.30 28.85
CA TYR A 910 -17.97 26.66 30.14
C TYR A 910 -17.31 25.27 30.32
N GLN A 911 -17.25 24.83 31.57
CA GLN A 911 -16.68 23.57 32.09
C GLN A 911 -17.65 22.38 31.84
N GLY A 912 -17.33 21.09 32.00
CA GLY A 912 -16.22 20.39 32.68
C GLY A 912 -16.76 19.50 33.82
N PRO A 913 -16.20 18.29 34.05
CA PRO A 913 -15.58 18.08 35.37
C PRO A 913 -14.30 17.20 35.35
N VAL A 914 -13.48 17.33 36.40
CA VAL A 914 -12.30 16.50 36.67
C VAL A 914 -12.30 16.07 38.14
N GLY A 915 -12.04 14.79 38.39
CA GLY A 915 -11.61 14.27 39.71
C GLY A 915 -10.15 13.84 39.63
N SER A 916 -9.32 14.20 40.62
CA SER A 916 -7.88 13.89 40.62
C SER A 916 -7.35 13.72 42.06
N LEU A 917 -6.01 13.75 42.23
CA LEU A 917 -5.20 13.48 43.44
C LEU A 917 -4.77 12.00 43.59
N LEU A 918 -3.52 11.65 43.95
CA LEU A 918 -2.39 12.47 44.42
C LEU A 918 -1.01 11.82 44.08
N ARG A 919 0.05 12.65 43.96
CA ARG A 919 1.46 12.23 43.91
C ARG A 919 2.06 12.04 45.32
N ARG A 920 2.97 11.08 45.49
CA ARG A 920 4.14 11.16 46.41
C ARG A 920 5.36 10.39 45.86
N SER A 921 6.53 10.67 46.41
CA SER A 921 7.87 10.17 46.03
C SER A 921 8.84 10.46 47.20
N PRO A 922 10.12 10.04 47.17
CA PRO A 922 10.73 8.76 46.77
C PRO A 922 11.67 8.16 47.87
N ARG A 923 12.25 6.96 47.68
CA ARG A 923 13.68 6.57 47.93
C ARG A 923 13.92 5.05 48.10
N TYR A 924 15.19 4.67 47.93
CA TYR A 924 15.87 3.40 48.27
C TYR A 924 15.72 2.18 47.34
N SER A 925 16.62 1.21 47.56
CA SER A 925 17.29 0.28 46.61
C SER A 925 17.98 -0.84 47.42
N PRO A 926 18.62 -1.88 46.83
CA PRO A 926 18.44 -2.57 45.54
C PRO A 926 18.34 -4.13 45.76
N ASP A 927 18.79 -4.91 44.76
CA ASP A 927 19.34 -6.29 44.83
C ASP A 927 18.44 -7.54 44.87
N LEU A 928 18.99 -8.60 44.23
CA LEU A 928 18.63 -10.03 44.22
C LEU A 928 17.29 -10.39 43.52
N GLN A 929 17.13 -11.51 42.79
CA GLN A 929 18.08 -12.54 42.31
C GLN A 929 17.57 -13.02 40.91
N ASP A 930 18.37 -13.65 40.04
CA ASP A 930 18.67 -15.09 40.11
C ASP A 930 20.00 -15.52 39.48
N THR A 931 20.50 -16.66 39.97
CA THR A 931 21.59 -17.51 39.45
C THR A 931 20.97 -18.84 38.99
N PHE A 932 21.50 -19.72 38.13
CA PHE A 932 22.85 -20.17 37.75
C PHE A 932 22.85 -20.45 36.21
N SER A 933 23.91 -20.49 35.41
CA SER A 933 25.36 -20.80 35.51
C SER A 933 25.78 -22.29 35.46
N ALA A 934 26.71 -22.56 34.54
CA ALA A 934 27.59 -23.74 34.39
C ALA A 934 26.99 -25.15 34.07
N CYS A 935 27.35 -25.66 32.88
CA CYS A 935 28.13 -26.90 32.77
C CYS A 935 29.03 -26.84 31.51
N ALA A 936 30.16 -27.54 31.50
CA ALA A 936 31.15 -27.49 30.41
C ALA A 936 31.92 -28.82 30.28
N SER A 937 32.71 -28.98 29.20
CA SER A 937 33.51 -30.17 28.84
C SER A 937 32.68 -31.42 28.39
N GLU A 938 33.20 -32.41 27.64
CA GLU A 938 34.60 -32.66 27.26
C GLU A 938 34.81 -33.41 25.89
N GLN A 939 35.92 -33.07 25.21
CA GLN A 939 36.75 -33.76 24.20
C GLN A 939 36.26 -34.98 23.33
N ARG A 940 36.32 -34.78 21.99
CA ARG A 940 37.10 -35.56 20.95
C ARG A 940 36.79 -37.07 20.65
N PRO A 941 37.35 -37.68 19.56
CA PRO A 941 37.63 -37.22 18.18
C PRO A 941 37.23 -38.29 17.09
N VAL A 942 37.77 -38.14 15.85
CA VAL A 942 37.76 -39.11 14.71
C VAL A 942 36.40 -39.20 13.96
N GLY A 943 36.35 -39.26 12.62
CA GLY A 943 37.42 -39.16 11.61
C GLY A 943 36.85 -39.06 10.19
N ALA A 944 37.72 -38.87 9.20
CA ALA A 944 37.31 -38.69 7.80
C ALA A 944 37.42 -40.00 6.99
N THR A 945 36.56 -40.16 5.98
CA THR A 945 36.99 -40.46 4.60
C THR A 945 35.83 -40.31 3.61
N SER A 946 36.15 -40.20 2.32
CA SER A 946 35.22 -40.05 1.22
C SER A 946 35.06 -41.36 0.43
N SER A 947 33.89 -41.57 -0.18
CA SER A 947 33.72 -41.67 -1.65
C SER A 947 32.43 -42.41 -2.06
N CYS A 948 31.86 -41.98 -3.21
CA CYS A 948 31.01 -42.74 -4.16
C CYS A 948 29.74 -43.50 -3.68
N SER A 949 28.71 -43.75 -4.51
CA SER A 949 28.27 -43.08 -5.75
C SER A 949 26.91 -43.63 -6.24
N ARG A 950 26.11 -42.76 -6.89
CA ARG A 950 25.03 -43.07 -7.87
C ARG A 950 23.72 -43.77 -7.43
N LYS A 951 22.62 -43.06 -7.74
CA LYS A 951 21.42 -43.45 -8.52
C LYS A 951 20.16 -44.06 -7.84
N HIS A 952 19.03 -43.50 -8.27
CA HIS A 952 17.64 -44.00 -8.40
C HIS A 952 16.83 -44.44 -7.16
N GLU A 953 15.97 -43.50 -6.73
CA GLU A 953 14.50 -43.56 -6.88
C GLU A 953 13.58 -44.46 -6.01
N LEU A 954 12.61 -43.75 -5.40
CA LEU A 954 11.18 -44.08 -5.19
C LEU A 954 10.76 -45.05 -4.05
N TYR A 955 10.32 -44.40 -2.96
CA TYR A 955 9.15 -44.71 -2.10
C TYR A 955 8.90 -46.11 -1.51
N THR A 956 8.69 -46.11 -0.18
CA THR A 956 7.33 -46.31 0.34
C THR A 956 7.14 -45.59 1.69
N CYS A 957 5.89 -45.24 2.01
CA CYS A 957 5.47 -44.65 3.31
C CYS A 957 4.96 -45.79 4.24
N SER A 958 4.32 -45.60 5.41
CA SER A 958 3.76 -44.42 6.11
C SER A 958 3.49 -44.76 7.60
N SER A 959 3.48 -43.75 8.47
CA SER A 959 2.65 -43.62 9.71
C SER A 959 3.17 -42.45 10.59
N ALA A 960 2.37 -41.72 11.36
CA ALA A 960 0.92 -41.43 11.30
C ALA A 960 0.58 -40.20 12.19
N LEU A 961 -0.29 -39.29 11.69
CA LEU A 961 -1.52 -38.73 12.33
C LEU A 961 -1.45 -38.12 13.77
N GLU A 962 -2.10 -37.01 14.17
CA GLU A 962 -2.91 -35.90 13.56
C GLU A 962 -3.46 -34.98 14.72
N PRO A 963 -4.52 -34.12 14.64
CA PRO A 963 -5.13 -33.27 13.57
C PRO A 963 -5.51 -31.81 14.03
N TYR A 964 -6.41 -31.15 13.25
CA TYR A 964 -7.21 -29.90 13.45
C TYR A 964 -6.58 -28.57 12.99
N ASP A 965 -7.12 -27.77 12.03
CA ASP A 965 -8.20 -27.93 11.00
C ASP A 965 -7.78 -27.06 9.76
N HIS A 966 -7.99 -27.37 8.47
CA HIS A 966 -9.20 -27.68 7.64
C HIS A 966 -10.07 -26.45 7.28
N MET A 967 -10.67 -26.32 6.08
CA MET A 967 -10.84 -27.23 4.90
C MET A 967 -10.21 -26.61 3.61
N MET A 968 -9.81 -27.28 2.51
CA MET A 968 -10.10 -28.56 1.82
C MET A 968 -11.32 -28.63 0.88
N MET A 969 -11.07 -28.84 -0.43
CA MET A 969 -11.56 -30.03 -1.17
C MET A 969 -10.73 -30.32 -2.44
N GLN A 970 -10.97 -31.47 -3.09
CA GLN A 970 -10.08 -32.10 -4.10
C GLN A 970 -10.82 -32.59 -5.37
N LEU A 971 -10.05 -33.19 -6.29
CA LEU A 971 -10.44 -33.85 -7.55
C LEU A 971 -11.37 -35.07 -7.37
N GLY A 972 -12.04 -35.50 -8.45
CA GLY A 972 -12.84 -36.72 -8.55
C GLY A 972 -13.03 -37.18 -10.02
N ASP A 973 -13.42 -38.44 -10.23
CA ASP A 973 -13.19 -39.20 -11.49
C ASP A 973 -14.45 -39.66 -12.27
N THR A 974 -14.31 -39.69 -13.61
CA THR A 974 -14.91 -40.63 -14.60
C THR A 974 -16.44 -40.85 -14.81
N SER A 975 -16.77 -40.95 -16.12
CA SER A 975 -17.70 -41.92 -16.79
C SER A 975 -19.14 -41.49 -17.20
N CYS A 976 -19.66 -42.24 -18.19
CA CYS A 976 -20.92 -42.07 -18.98
C CYS A 976 -20.96 -40.84 -19.92
N VAL A 977 -21.10 -40.88 -21.27
CA VAL A 977 -21.59 -41.80 -22.35
C VAL A 977 -22.95 -41.37 -22.94
N GLU A 978 -23.03 -41.44 -24.28
CA GLU A 978 -24.13 -41.00 -25.20
C GLU A 978 -24.32 -39.47 -25.29
N ASP A 979 -24.67 -38.86 -26.44
CA ASP A 979 -25.24 -39.42 -27.69
C ASP A 979 -24.62 -38.82 -29.00
N CYS A 980 -25.12 -39.20 -30.17
CA CYS A 980 -24.46 -39.13 -31.50
C CYS A 980 -24.86 -38.02 -32.50
N GLU A 981 -24.17 -38.06 -33.66
CA GLU A 981 -24.31 -37.28 -34.92
C GLU A 981 -23.76 -35.83 -34.90
N ARG A 982 -23.13 -35.27 -35.95
CA ARG A 982 -22.77 -35.70 -37.34
C ARG A 982 -21.29 -35.30 -37.63
N GLY A 983 -20.63 -35.41 -38.81
CA GLY A 983 -21.01 -35.42 -40.24
C GLY A 983 -20.74 -34.03 -40.86
N GLU A 984 -19.87 -33.81 -41.87
CA GLU A 984 -19.10 -34.66 -42.80
C GLU A 984 -17.66 -34.07 -43.00
N CYS A 985 -16.55 -34.81 -43.23
CA CYS A 985 -16.12 -35.59 -44.42
C CYS A 985 -15.87 -34.69 -45.67
N VAL A 986 -14.76 -34.74 -46.46
CA VAL A 986 -13.51 -35.56 -46.53
C VAL A 986 -12.37 -34.77 -47.24
N LEU A 987 -11.14 -35.32 -47.29
CA LEU A 987 -9.97 -35.05 -48.18
C LEU A 987 -9.01 -33.89 -47.81
N GLY A 988 -7.68 -34.05 -47.91
CA GLY A 988 -6.89 -35.27 -48.22
C GLY A 988 -5.39 -35.02 -48.47
N SER A 989 -4.57 -36.08 -48.34
CA SER A 989 -3.15 -36.23 -48.80
C SER A 989 -2.12 -35.14 -48.42
N SER A 990 -1.20 -35.32 -47.47
CA SER A 990 -0.01 -36.22 -47.45
C SER A 990 1.17 -35.78 -48.34
N GLY A 991 2.35 -35.51 -47.76
CA GLY A 991 3.55 -35.11 -48.51
C GLY A 991 4.82 -34.90 -47.68
N SER A 992 5.33 -35.94 -47.02
CA SER A 992 6.62 -35.91 -46.30
C SER A 992 7.83 -36.03 -47.25
N TYR A 993 8.98 -35.40 -46.94
CA TYR A 993 10.31 -36.05 -46.98
C TYR A 993 11.41 -35.24 -46.27
N MET A 994 12.48 -35.91 -45.83
CA MET A 994 13.69 -35.32 -45.21
C MET A 994 14.77 -34.99 -46.26
N GLY A 995 15.65 -34.03 -45.97
CA GLY A 995 16.90 -33.77 -46.73
C GLY A 995 17.82 -32.77 -46.03
N THR A 996 19.11 -33.12 -45.87
CA THR A 996 20.09 -32.38 -45.02
C THR A 996 21.27 -31.78 -45.80
N PHE A 997 21.94 -30.78 -45.19
CA PHE A 997 23.16 -30.05 -45.64
C PHE A 997 22.94 -29.03 -46.80
N GLY A 998 23.62 -27.88 -46.85
CA GLY A 998 24.48 -27.23 -45.84
C GLY A 998 25.40 -26.10 -46.37
N LYS A 999 25.48 -24.98 -45.63
CA LYS A 999 26.29 -23.74 -45.83
C LYS A 999 25.73 -22.63 -46.76
N ALA A 1000 26.17 -21.40 -46.45
CA ALA A 1000 25.74 -20.07 -46.91
C ALA A 1000 26.38 -19.65 -48.28
N PRO A 1001 26.13 -18.46 -48.91
CA PRO A 1001 25.91 -17.14 -48.28
C PRO A 1001 24.93 -16.12 -48.94
N GLN A 1002 24.79 -14.97 -48.26
CA GLN A 1002 24.51 -13.59 -48.73
C GLN A 1002 23.18 -13.18 -49.39
N GLU A 1003 22.72 -11.98 -48.95
CA GLU A 1003 21.89 -10.97 -49.63
C GLU A 1003 20.44 -11.32 -50.05
N LEU A 1004 19.53 -10.38 -50.39
CA LEU A 1004 19.18 -8.99 -49.95
C LEU A 1004 18.10 -8.50 -50.94
N CYS A 1005 16.84 -8.21 -50.54
CA CYS A 1005 15.90 -7.27 -51.21
C CYS A 1005 14.42 -7.33 -50.74
N THR A 1006 13.66 -6.31 -51.15
CA THR A 1006 12.17 -6.24 -51.35
C THR A 1006 11.26 -6.44 -50.11
N HIS A 1007 10.54 -5.41 -49.65
CA HIS A 1007 9.23 -4.89 -50.15
C HIS A 1007 8.02 -5.70 -49.59
N GLU A 1008 6.80 -5.19 -49.45
CA GLU A 1008 6.17 -4.04 -50.12
C GLU A 1008 5.08 -3.32 -49.25
N ASN A 1009 4.55 -2.19 -49.74
CA ASN A 1009 3.43 -1.43 -49.16
C ASN A 1009 2.40 -1.09 -50.27
N PRO A 1010 1.07 -1.26 -50.08
CA PRO A 1010 0.10 -1.21 -51.19
C PRO A 1010 -0.60 0.14 -51.42
N TYR A 1011 -1.29 0.23 -52.57
CA TYR A 1011 -2.27 1.25 -53.03
C TYR A 1011 -1.79 2.60 -53.62
N ALA A 1012 -1.42 2.53 -54.91
CA ALA A 1012 -2.08 3.18 -56.07
C ALA A 1012 -3.32 4.10 -55.84
N ALA A 1013 -3.65 5.07 -56.73
CA ALA A 1013 -2.96 5.69 -57.87
C ALA A 1013 -3.80 6.87 -58.46
N LEU A 1014 -3.17 7.71 -59.31
CA LEU A 1014 -3.68 8.55 -60.44
C LEU A 1014 -2.69 9.74 -60.62
N HIS A 1015 -1.83 9.72 -61.64
CA HIS A 1015 -1.98 10.43 -62.93
C HIS A 1015 -2.27 11.95 -62.78
N ALA A 1016 -1.32 12.85 -63.11
CA ALA A 1016 -0.85 13.24 -64.46
C ALA A 1016 -1.72 14.36 -65.07
N ASP A 1017 -1.23 15.34 -65.85
CA ASP A 1017 0.11 15.82 -66.25
C ASP A 1017 -0.13 17.23 -66.90
N SER A 1018 0.81 18.17 -67.11
CA SER A 1018 2.26 18.34 -66.85
C SER A 1018 2.62 19.87 -66.98
N ASP A 1019 3.92 20.24 -67.03
CA ASP A 1019 4.45 21.36 -67.86
C ASP A 1019 4.16 22.85 -67.48
N LEU A 1020 4.99 23.88 -67.75
CA LEU A 1020 6.36 24.07 -68.33
C LEU A 1020 6.95 25.44 -67.86
N ASP A 1021 8.29 25.60 -67.87
CA ASP A 1021 9.10 26.79 -68.26
C ASP A 1021 8.90 28.20 -67.59
N GLU A 1022 9.86 29.16 -67.59
CA GLU A 1022 11.27 29.20 -68.07
C GLU A 1022 12.13 30.29 -67.35
N GLU A 1023 13.45 30.28 -67.63
CA GLU A 1023 14.44 31.40 -67.56
C GLU A 1023 14.87 31.99 -66.18
N HIS A 1024 16.12 32.48 -65.96
CA HIS A 1024 17.32 32.60 -66.81
C HIS A 1024 18.64 32.71 -65.98
N ALA A 1025 19.78 32.23 -66.51
CA ALA A 1025 21.18 32.68 -66.26
C ALA A 1025 21.80 32.64 -64.81
N SER A 1026 23.11 32.46 -64.57
CA SER A 1026 24.29 32.00 -65.37
C SER A 1026 25.56 31.79 -64.47
N VAL A 1027 26.71 31.42 -65.08
CA VAL A 1027 28.11 31.45 -64.54
C VAL A 1027 28.66 30.23 -63.75
N TYR A 1028 29.18 29.25 -64.53
CA TYR A 1028 30.56 28.69 -64.53
C TYR A 1028 31.29 28.10 -63.29
N GLU A 1029 31.83 26.89 -63.54
CA GLU A 1029 33.09 26.24 -63.09
C GLU A 1029 33.33 25.69 -61.66
N GLN A 1030 33.54 24.36 -61.63
CA GLN A 1030 34.36 23.55 -60.70
C GLN A 1030 35.86 23.56 -61.18
N PRO A 1031 36.90 22.94 -60.53
CA PRO A 1031 36.88 21.76 -59.62
C PRO A 1031 37.94 21.67 -58.47
N PHE A 1032 37.93 20.51 -57.79
CA PHE A 1032 39.01 19.75 -57.05
C PHE A 1032 40.46 20.34 -57.09
N ASP A 1033 41.36 20.21 -56.10
CA ASP A 1033 41.85 18.98 -55.42
C ASP A 1033 42.99 19.23 -54.37
N HIS A 1034 43.29 18.21 -53.54
CA HIS A 1034 44.56 17.75 -52.90
C HIS A 1034 45.81 18.61 -52.48
N ARG A 1035 46.48 18.09 -51.41
CA ARG A 1035 47.94 18.14 -51.02
C ARG A 1035 48.48 19.42 -50.33
N THR A 1036 48.94 19.41 -49.06
CA THR A 1036 50.18 18.87 -48.41
C THR A 1036 51.52 19.49 -48.83
N ILE A 1037 52.33 19.96 -47.86
CA ILE A 1037 53.82 19.84 -47.81
C ILE A 1037 54.37 20.28 -46.42
N GLU A 1038 55.14 19.38 -45.78
CA GLU A 1038 56.38 19.55 -44.95
C GLU A 1038 56.45 20.56 -43.75
N SER A 1039 57.32 20.42 -42.72
CA SER A 1039 58.41 19.48 -42.41
C SER A 1039 58.62 19.25 -40.88
N PHE A 1040 59.43 18.23 -40.54
CA PHE A 1040 59.98 17.87 -39.21
C PHE A 1040 61.09 18.86 -38.72
N PRO A 1041 61.61 18.86 -37.45
CA PRO A 1041 61.91 17.66 -36.63
C PRO A 1041 61.86 17.76 -35.07
N THR A 1042 62.40 16.70 -34.44
CA THR A 1042 62.87 16.54 -33.03
C THR A 1042 61.87 16.40 -31.88
N SER A 1043 61.49 15.14 -31.64
CA SER A 1043 61.27 14.52 -30.31
C SER A 1043 62.64 14.05 -29.71
N PRO A 1044 62.76 13.22 -28.64
CA PRO A 1044 61.76 12.58 -27.77
C PRO A 1044 62.08 12.51 -26.24
N LEU A 1045 61.22 11.76 -25.52
CA LEU A 1045 61.37 11.13 -24.18
C LEU A 1045 61.04 11.99 -22.92
N GLY A 1046 60.18 11.54 -21.99
CA GLY A 1046 59.23 10.40 -22.04
C GLY A 1046 58.89 9.79 -20.68
N SER A 1047 57.62 9.91 -20.26
CA SER A 1047 57.00 9.14 -19.15
C SER A 1047 55.48 9.25 -19.20
#